data_AF-A0A397GE02-F1
#
_entry.id   AF-A0A397GE02-F1
#
_cell.length_a   1.000
_cell.length_b   1.000
_cell.length_c   1.000
_cell.angle_alpha   90.00
_cell.angle_beta   90.00
_cell.angle_gamma   90.00
#
_symmetry.space_group_name_H-M   'P 1'
#
loop_
_entity.id
_entity.type
_entity.pdbx_description
1 polymer ?
#
loop_
_entity_poly.entity_id
_entity_poly.type
_entity_poly.pdbx_seq_one_letter_code
_entity_poly.pdbx_strand_id
1 'polypeptide(L)'
;MAISLSYRLNKRPLFPAPISPQILKSLSRNAALKRLLKETYPYLEIGMQLCHPHYCKIVEFKHNHDKNKRKKKSESQKGSRKKVINENAESQSLEITNKASTNNSTFASKINILTKVLYDIHRRKEFEKMIEEMSPELKGFFPSMVNAIIPKERSAHNKQEAKKSIVALCYMISGLRNKFVNQLKTEVGLYLAASGATWEAIDTMSSLGYSACSKTIEEYRKKIQKEHLIKIEQHFTKNKNIFHIYNIDDYHSIHENRRPDTVSTSTAKHFATCVAKPIIECPSIPLVFNGISIHNPLNVEAPRICWYLINKYFGVFDLSYLQKHSIINQFDRIEMLTIHNYNDNITERKEERSMKGLQLIGFKEQNLHSIFDYINALKIILSVHDKTQHLKEVVAPIVADWPGQIFIRKALHMQTLLEIQSNFSQDIRSFLPMLGPLHVSLNSREQVMLIHHSFFEKLFHFVFGENKKLAKKPRPWRINLLLELAKCGWIKIKDQIIQKFGNCKDIEYRTTIDLLDNLIPAVLDIYAILFRSGLFEEYVETIFRIWTFALRWKRKNYNKAPLVFLSDLFYWKDHNHPFYNVLQKHLSGFNDYFVENTHSKIRANTSSNATADNIIKQAYVIMNQDPIFKNTYCKTRNYPYNNSTLDFLSNKTSIFLLQYFHNLYNNLEKSAPKLNKKIKKQNPKIYILATLEEEVDLRRLPTGYSTSYPPKQGLCDRCKLPFVNEDGSITFIYGHGYHTGCYNGKCTYCEEYYKRGIFDNVDSFLKRIEKGADTLTQEDLDDEGNDIEEEEEQTEEIEMQDISNRLEIEISQIENW
;
A
#
# COMPACT_ATOMS: atom_id res chain seq x y z
N MET A 1 7.00 41.68 -19.10
CA MET A 1 6.97 42.71 -18.04
C MET A 1 7.32 42.06 -16.72
N ALA A 2 8.24 42.66 -15.99
CA ALA A 2 8.81 42.17 -14.74
C ALA A 2 7.83 42.27 -13.56
N ILE A 3 8.05 41.47 -12.51
CA ILE A 3 8.36 41.93 -11.14
C ILE A 3 8.99 40.77 -10.35
N SER A 4 10.09 41.09 -9.66
CA SER A 4 10.83 40.29 -8.68
C SER A 4 10.34 40.57 -7.25
N LEU A 5 10.66 39.67 -6.30
CA LEU A 5 11.16 39.93 -4.92
C LEU A 5 11.07 38.59 -4.16
N SER A 6 12.14 37.79 -4.10
CA SER A 6 13.15 37.75 -3.03
C SER A 6 12.60 37.46 -1.62
N TYR A 7 12.93 36.29 -1.06
CA TYR A 7 13.52 36.19 0.28
C TYR A 7 14.41 34.94 0.39
N ARG A 8 15.66 35.17 0.81
CA ARG A 8 16.70 34.17 1.06
C ARG A 8 16.44 33.46 2.39
N LEU A 9 16.54 32.13 2.41
CA LEU A 9 17.01 31.40 3.60
C LEU A 9 18.07 30.37 3.22
N ASN A 10 19.29 30.63 3.71
CA ASN A 10 20.45 29.76 3.63
C ASN A 10 20.21 28.46 4.40
N LYS A 11 20.17 27.32 3.70
CA LYS A 11 20.60 26.01 4.23
C LYS A 11 21.40 25.29 3.15
N ARG A 12 22.73 25.24 3.32
CA ARG A 12 23.61 24.38 2.51
C ARG A 12 23.43 22.91 2.95
N PRO A 13 23.09 21.98 2.04
CA PRO A 13 23.26 20.56 2.30
C PRO A 13 24.76 20.22 2.30
N LEU A 14 25.16 19.30 3.19
CA LEU A 14 26.55 18.85 3.34
C LEU A 14 26.97 17.79 2.29
N PHE A 15 26.17 17.56 1.24
CA PHE A 15 26.56 16.84 0.02
C PHE A 15 25.77 17.38 -1.19
N PRO A 16 26.40 17.51 -2.37
CA PRO A 16 25.69 17.83 -3.61
C PRO A 16 24.87 16.63 -4.09
N ALA A 17 23.61 16.86 -4.44
CA ALA A 17 22.84 15.90 -5.23
C ALA A 17 23.51 15.71 -6.61
N PRO A 18 23.42 14.51 -7.23
CA PRO A 18 23.84 14.35 -8.62
C PRO A 18 23.04 15.31 -9.50
N ILE A 19 23.76 16.14 -10.27
CA ILE A 19 23.18 17.12 -11.18
C ILE A 19 22.46 16.34 -12.29
N SER A 20 21.14 16.50 -12.40
CA SER A 20 20.40 15.88 -13.49
C SER A 20 20.81 16.51 -14.84
N PRO A 21 20.81 15.74 -15.95
CA PRO A 21 21.12 16.28 -17.29
C PRO A 21 20.25 17.49 -17.70
N GLN A 22 19.05 17.61 -17.11
CA GLN A 22 18.14 18.73 -17.33
C GLN A 22 18.65 20.06 -16.74
N ILE A 23 19.43 20.04 -15.67
CA ILE A 23 20.05 21.25 -15.07
C ILE A 23 21.20 21.76 -15.95
N LEU A 24 21.88 20.90 -16.70
CA LEU A 24 22.87 21.35 -17.69
C LEU A 24 22.22 22.00 -18.92
N LYS A 25 21.00 21.57 -19.25
CA LYS A 25 20.19 22.14 -20.35
C LYS A 25 19.69 23.56 -20.06
N SER A 26 19.58 23.95 -18.78
CA SER A 26 19.22 25.33 -18.38
C SER A 26 20.42 26.28 -18.33
N LEU A 27 21.64 25.77 -18.08
CA LEU A 27 22.87 26.56 -18.04
C LEU A 27 23.34 27.08 -19.41
N SER A 28 22.84 26.52 -20.51
CA SER A 28 23.14 26.94 -21.89
C SER A 28 22.34 28.14 -22.40
N ARG A 29 21.44 28.71 -21.58
CA ARG A 29 20.63 29.91 -21.95
C ARG A 29 21.26 31.25 -21.57
N ASN A 30 22.47 31.26 -21.02
CA ASN A 30 23.14 32.50 -20.61
C ASN A 30 23.79 33.21 -21.82
N ALA A 31 23.23 34.35 -22.23
CA ALA A 31 23.63 35.09 -23.43
C ALA A 31 25.11 35.56 -23.40
N ALA A 32 25.68 35.81 -22.22
CA ALA A 32 27.08 36.19 -22.06
C ALA A 32 28.07 35.04 -22.36
N LEU A 33 27.68 33.79 -22.12
CA LEU A 33 28.47 32.59 -22.46
C LEU A 33 28.36 32.23 -23.94
N LYS A 34 27.25 32.59 -24.59
CA LYS A 34 27.02 32.39 -26.04
C LYS A 34 27.99 33.20 -26.91
N ARG A 35 28.42 34.39 -26.46
CA ARG A 35 29.37 35.23 -27.20
C ARG A 35 30.80 34.68 -27.10
N LEU A 36 31.20 34.24 -25.91
CA LEU A 36 32.55 33.69 -25.66
C LEU A 36 32.80 32.35 -26.38
N LEU A 37 31.79 31.49 -26.49
CA LEU A 37 31.91 30.18 -27.14
C LEU A 37 32.00 30.27 -28.68
N LYS A 38 31.32 31.24 -29.30
CA LYS A 38 31.36 31.43 -30.77
C LYS A 38 32.71 31.98 -31.26
N GLU A 39 33.37 32.81 -30.46
CA GLU A 39 34.71 33.34 -30.79
C GLU A 39 35.82 32.29 -30.62
N THR A 40 35.64 31.33 -29.71
CA THR A 40 36.69 30.35 -29.37
C THR A 40 36.57 29.03 -30.15
N TYR A 41 35.35 28.63 -30.55
CA TYR A 41 35.08 27.36 -31.25
C TYR A 41 34.07 27.58 -32.40
N PRO A 42 34.51 28.16 -33.53
CA PRO A 42 33.61 28.61 -34.61
C PRO A 42 32.91 27.45 -35.35
N TYR A 43 33.38 26.21 -35.19
CA TYR A 43 32.81 25.00 -35.81
C TYR A 43 31.63 24.39 -35.03
N LEU A 44 31.21 24.98 -33.90
CA LEU A 44 30.08 24.48 -33.10
C LEU A 44 28.77 25.19 -33.45
N GLU A 45 27.86 24.46 -34.09
CA GLU A 45 26.50 24.91 -34.37
C GLU A 45 25.52 24.56 -33.24
N ILE A 46 24.55 25.44 -33.00
CA ILE A 46 23.58 25.31 -31.91
C ILE A 46 22.62 24.16 -32.24
N GLY A 47 22.67 23.09 -31.45
CA GLY A 47 21.78 21.92 -31.58
C GLY A 47 22.50 20.61 -31.90
N MET A 48 23.81 20.64 -32.19
CA MET A 48 24.58 19.43 -32.44
C MET A 48 25.09 18.77 -31.16
N GLN A 49 25.12 17.44 -31.13
CA GLN A 49 25.63 16.65 -30.02
C GLN A 49 27.16 16.53 -30.10
N LEU A 50 27.86 16.91 -29.03
CA LEU A 50 29.33 16.78 -28.94
C LEU A 50 29.72 15.33 -28.67
N CYS A 51 30.67 14.79 -29.44
CA CYS A 51 31.29 13.52 -29.09
C CYS A 51 32.24 13.68 -27.89
N HIS A 52 32.42 12.60 -27.14
CA HIS A 52 33.16 12.56 -25.87
C HIS A 52 34.58 13.19 -25.94
N PRO A 53 35.39 12.95 -27.01
CA PRO A 53 36.71 13.57 -27.11
C PRO A 53 36.69 15.11 -27.23
N HIS A 54 35.73 15.68 -27.95
CA HIS A 54 35.59 17.13 -28.08
C HIS A 54 35.08 17.77 -26.78
N TYR A 55 34.18 17.08 -26.07
CA TYR A 55 33.76 17.47 -24.73
C TYR A 55 34.96 17.56 -23.76
N CYS A 56 35.81 16.53 -23.72
CA CYS A 56 36.98 16.51 -22.84
C CYS A 56 37.94 17.66 -23.13
N LYS A 57 38.21 17.99 -24.40
CA LYS A 57 39.06 19.13 -24.78
C LYS A 57 38.53 20.48 -24.29
N ILE A 58 37.22 20.70 -24.33
CA ILE A 58 36.60 21.96 -23.86
C ILE A 58 36.69 22.06 -22.33
N VAL A 59 36.44 20.95 -21.62
CA VAL A 59 36.50 20.91 -20.15
C VAL A 59 37.92 21.07 -19.63
N GLU A 60 38.90 20.41 -20.25
CA GLU A 60 40.33 20.52 -19.88
C GLU A 60 40.88 21.95 -20.10
N PHE A 61 40.49 22.60 -21.20
CA PHE A 61 40.87 24.00 -21.47
C PHE A 61 40.37 24.93 -20.35
N LYS A 62 39.11 24.75 -19.91
CA LYS A 62 38.51 25.55 -18.83
C LYS A 62 39.21 25.33 -17.49
N HIS A 63 39.58 24.09 -17.20
CA HIS A 63 40.27 23.73 -15.94
C HIS A 63 41.70 24.31 -15.87
N ASN A 64 42.41 24.38 -16.99
CA ASN A 64 43.75 24.98 -17.06
C ASN A 64 43.71 26.50 -17.04
N HIS A 65 42.71 27.13 -17.67
CA HIS A 65 42.53 28.58 -17.64
C HIS A 65 42.20 29.10 -16.23
N ASP A 66 41.38 28.38 -15.46
CA ASP A 66 41.04 28.75 -14.07
C ASP A 66 42.21 28.54 -13.09
N LYS A 67 43.07 27.54 -13.34
CA LYS A 67 44.33 27.36 -12.59
C LYS A 67 45.29 28.53 -12.85
N ASN A 68 45.45 28.96 -14.10
CA ASN A 68 46.34 30.08 -14.46
C ASN A 68 45.82 31.44 -13.98
N LYS A 69 44.50 31.65 -13.93
CA LYS A 69 43.88 32.84 -13.31
C LYS A 69 44.11 32.89 -11.79
N ARG A 70 44.12 31.73 -11.11
CA ARG A 70 44.41 31.64 -9.66
C ARG A 70 45.88 31.90 -9.35
N LYS A 71 46.81 31.40 -10.17
CA LYS A 71 48.26 31.70 -10.04
C LYS A 71 48.59 33.18 -10.27
N LYS A 72 48.00 33.82 -11.29
CA LYS A 72 48.21 35.26 -11.54
C LYS A 72 47.65 36.16 -10.43
N LYS A 73 46.57 35.75 -9.73
CA LYS A 73 46.04 36.48 -8.57
C LYS A 73 46.91 36.35 -7.30
N SER A 74 47.66 35.25 -7.15
CA SER A 74 48.60 35.09 -6.02
C SER A 74 49.92 35.83 -6.20
N GLU A 75 50.33 36.10 -7.45
CA GLU A 75 51.56 36.86 -7.74
C GLU A 75 51.33 38.38 -7.71
N SER A 76 50.11 38.86 -7.98
CA SER A 76 49.76 40.30 -7.94
C SER A 76 49.49 40.87 -6.54
N GLN A 77 49.64 40.08 -5.46
CA GLN A 77 49.49 40.53 -4.07
C GLN A 77 50.81 40.59 -3.28
N LYS A 78 51.97 40.35 -3.93
CA LYS A 78 53.29 40.37 -3.28
C LYS A 78 54.08 41.67 -3.42
N GLY A 79 53.50 42.73 -3.96
CA GLY A 79 54.19 44.02 -4.12
C GLY A 79 53.38 45.18 -3.56
N SER A 80 53.45 45.40 -2.23
CA SER A 80 53.36 46.71 -1.57
C SER A 80 53.16 46.57 -0.04
N ARG A 81 54.23 46.57 0.74
CA ARG A 81 54.49 47.54 1.83
C ARG A 81 55.77 47.18 2.61
N LYS A 82 56.49 48.25 2.95
CA LYS A 82 57.93 48.35 3.26
C LYS A 82 58.31 47.91 4.67
N LYS A 83 59.57 47.49 4.77
CA LYS A 83 60.43 47.34 5.97
C LYS A 83 60.39 48.58 6.89
N VAL A 84 60.23 48.37 8.19
CA VAL A 84 60.90 49.16 9.25
C VAL A 84 61.39 48.16 10.30
N ILE A 85 62.66 48.29 10.68
CA ILE A 85 63.39 47.49 11.67
C ILE A 85 63.27 48.19 13.03
N ASN A 86 62.97 47.47 14.11
CA ASN A 86 63.85 47.44 15.29
C ASN A 86 63.46 46.37 16.32
N GLU A 87 64.49 45.93 17.03
CA GLU A 87 64.55 44.90 18.06
C GLU A 87 63.93 45.34 19.40
N ASN A 88 63.59 44.30 20.19
CA ASN A 88 63.61 44.20 21.66
C ASN A 88 62.27 43.96 22.38
N ALA A 89 62.42 43.11 23.42
CA ALA A 89 61.59 42.87 24.59
C ALA A 89 60.59 41.67 24.58
N GLU A 90 61.10 40.57 25.15
CA GLU A 90 60.52 39.84 26.28
C GLU A 90 59.18 39.07 26.14
N SER A 91 59.36 37.76 26.06
CA SER A 91 58.73 36.70 26.87
C SER A 91 57.77 37.16 27.98
N GLN A 92 56.48 36.83 27.86
CA GLN A 92 55.62 36.53 29.00
C GLN A 92 54.77 35.28 28.73
N SER A 93 55.20 34.21 29.40
CA SER A 93 54.47 33.00 29.72
C SER A 93 53.21 33.31 30.52
N LEU A 94 52.06 32.74 30.13
CA LEU A 94 50.92 32.55 31.01
C LEU A 94 50.96 31.12 31.53
N GLU A 95 51.46 31.00 32.76
CA GLU A 95 51.49 29.79 33.56
C GLU A 95 50.07 29.24 33.78
N ILE A 96 49.86 27.98 33.41
CA ILE A 96 48.80 27.17 34.00
C ILE A 96 49.37 26.62 35.31
N THR A 97 48.98 27.22 36.42
CA THR A 97 49.22 26.68 37.75
C THR A 97 48.38 25.42 37.95
N ASN A 98 49.06 24.27 38.03
CA ASN A 98 48.51 23.02 38.51
C ASN A 98 48.20 23.11 40.02
N LYS A 99 46.97 22.80 40.42
CA LYS A 99 46.64 21.87 41.53
C LYS A 99 45.13 21.78 41.77
N ALA A 100 44.54 20.64 41.41
CA ALA A 100 43.75 19.75 42.26
C ALA A 100 42.80 18.88 41.41
N SER A 101 43.13 17.58 41.37
CA SER A 101 42.38 16.41 40.91
C SER A 101 41.01 16.61 40.24
N THR A 102 40.94 16.34 38.94
CA THR A 102 39.88 15.48 38.35
C THR A 102 40.36 15.03 36.96
N ASN A 103 40.20 13.75 36.66
CA ASN A 103 40.63 13.08 35.42
C ASN A 103 40.11 13.78 34.16
N ASN A 104 40.81 14.80 33.64
CA ASN A 104 40.53 15.35 32.32
C ASN A 104 41.10 14.40 31.26
N SER A 105 40.43 13.27 31.05
CA SER A 105 40.68 12.41 29.91
C SER A 105 40.54 13.26 28.63
N THR A 106 41.61 13.39 27.86
CA THR A 106 41.59 14.11 26.58
C THR A 106 40.51 13.54 25.65
N PHE A 107 40.01 14.33 24.69
CA PHE A 107 39.06 13.84 23.68
C PHE A 107 39.55 12.53 23.02
N ALA A 108 40.86 12.44 22.73
CA ALA A 108 41.49 11.25 22.18
C ALA A 108 41.43 10.03 23.12
N SER A 109 41.53 10.25 24.43
CA SER A 109 41.35 9.21 25.46
C SER A 109 39.91 8.73 25.51
N LYS A 110 38.92 9.64 25.55
CA LYS A 110 37.50 9.29 25.52
C LYS A 110 37.10 8.52 24.25
N ILE A 111 37.63 8.91 23.10
CA ILE A 111 37.45 8.14 21.86
C ILE A 111 38.09 6.74 21.94
N ASN A 112 39.21 6.58 22.64
CA ASN A 112 39.86 5.27 22.80
C ASN A 112 38.99 4.34 23.65
N ILE A 113 38.48 4.86 24.77
CA ILE A 113 37.54 4.16 25.65
C ILE A 113 36.27 3.81 24.89
N LEU A 114 35.69 4.77 24.16
CA LEU A 114 34.53 4.54 23.30
C LEU A 114 34.79 3.44 22.25
N THR A 115 35.98 3.40 21.65
CA THR A 115 36.33 2.37 20.64
C THR A 115 36.33 0.97 21.25
N LYS A 116 36.83 0.81 22.49
CA LYS A 116 36.77 -0.46 23.22
C LYS A 116 35.33 -0.85 23.57
N VAL A 117 34.58 0.12 24.11
CA VAL A 117 33.16 -0.06 24.44
C VAL A 117 32.34 -0.49 23.22
N LEU A 118 32.50 0.17 22.06
CA LEU A 118 31.78 -0.18 20.83
C LEU A 118 32.29 -1.44 20.14
N TYR A 119 33.47 -1.95 20.51
CA TYR A 119 33.95 -3.26 20.06
C TYR A 119 33.22 -4.39 20.81
N ASP A 120 32.97 -4.23 22.10
CA ASP A 120 32.32 -5.25 22.95
C ASP A 120 30.78 -5.22 22.89
N ILE A 121 30.20 -4.12 22.41
CA ILE A 121 28.74 -3.91 22.41
C ILE A 121 28.08 -4.39 21.12
N HIS A 122 27.05 -5.22 21.29
CA HIS A 122 26.19 -5.71 20.21
C HIS A 122 24.73 -5.18 20.27
N ARG A 123 24.32 -4.47 21.33
CA ARG A 123 22.92 -3.99 21.55
C ARG A 123 22.77 -2.48 21.41
N ARG A 124 21.60 -2.02 20.94
CA ARG A 124 21.33 -0.62 20.55
C ARG A 124 20.02 -0.07 21.12
N LYS A 125 19.93 0.15 22.43
CA LYS A 125 18.90 1.05 22.98
C LYS A 125 19.56 2.04 23.93
N GLU A 126 19.27 3.32 23.70
CA GLU A 126 19.82 4.51 24.36
C GLU A 126 21.35 4.62 24.34
N PHE A 127 21.92 5.06 23.21
CA PHE A 127 23.37 5.14 22.98
C PHE A 127 24.15 5.83 24.11
N GLU A 128 23.64 6.94 24.64
CA GLU A 128 24.25 7.67 25.76
C GLU A 128 24.32 6.79 27.02
N LYS A 129 23.17 6.30 27.48
CA LYS A 129 23.08 5.43 28.66
C LYS A 129 23.97 4.19 28.51
N MET A 130 23.94 3.58 27.33
CA MET A 130 24.71 2.40 26.97
C MET A 130 26.23 2.61 27.10
N ILE A 131 26.77 3.72 26.57
CA ILE A 131 28.21 3.97 26.67
C ILE A 131 28.63 4.35 28.10
N GLU A 132 27.75 5.02 28.85
CA GLU A 132 28.01 5.45 30.23
C GLU A 132 27.93 4.29 31.24
N GLU A 133 27.02 3.33 31.03
CA GLU A 133 26.92 2.10 31.82
C GLU A 133 28.14 1.20 31.62
N MET A 134 28.60 1.05 30.37
CA MET A 134 29.74 0.19 30.05
C MET A 134 31.08 0.82 30.49
N SER A 135 31.15 2.15 30.50
CA SER A 135 32.31 2.87 31.01
C SER A 135 31.89 4.23 31.62
N PRO A 136 31.88 4.35 32.96
CA PRO A 136 31.56 5.60 33.64
C PRO A 136 32.44 6.80 33.23
N GLU A 137 33.62 6.56 32.67
CA GLU A 137 34.52 7.59 32.14
C GLU A 137 33.96 8.31 30.89
N LEU A 138 33.00 7.69 30.21
CA LEU A 138 32.27 8.29 29.09
C LEU A 138 31.08 9.16 29.55
N LYS A 139 30.82 9.25 30.86
CA LYS A 139 29.75 10.09 31.40
C LYS A 139 29.87 11.54 30.95
N GLY A 140 28.79 12.07 30.38
CA GLY A 140 28.72 13.42 29.83
C GLY A 140 29.49 13.62 28.51
N PHE A 141 30.16 12.60 27.96
CA PHE A 141 30.91 12.71 26.70
C PHE A 141 29.99 12.94 25.51
N PHE A 142 28.94 12.14 25.37
CA PHE A 142 27.98 12.27 24.28
C PHE A 142 27.20 13.60 24.35
N PRO A 143 26.66 14.04 25.51
CA PRO A 143 26.12 15.39 25.68
C PRO A 143 27.10 16.50 25.28
N SER A 144 28.38 16.36 25.62
CA SER A 144 29.40 17.34 25.22
C SER A 144 29.53 17.42 23.70
N MET A 145 29.53 16.29 22.99
CA MET A 145 29.56 16.28 21.52
C MET A 145 28.28 16.89 20.92
N VAL A 146 27.12 16.58 21.49
CA VAL A 146 25.82 17.15 21.09
C VAL A 146 25.84 18.67 21.21
N ASN A 147 26.28 19.20 22.34
CA ASN A 147 26.35 20.64 22.59
C ASN A 147 27.39 21.36 21.70
N ALA A 148 28.48 20.68 21.32
CA ALA A 148 29.50 21.24 20.45
C ALA A 148 29.07 21.32 18.97
N ILE A 149 28.26 20.36 18.50
CA ILE A 149 27.90 20.22 17.08
C ILE A 149 26.53 20.83 16.75
N ILE A 150 25.59 20.83 17.70
CA ILE A 150 24.20 21.26 17.47
C ILE A 150 23.96 22.66 18.06
N PRO A 151 23.62 23.68 17.23
CA PRO A 151 23.24 25.00 17.72
C PRO A 151 21.99 24.98 18.61
N LYS A 152 21.96 25.86 19.62
CA LYS A 152 20.88 25.90 20.63
C LYS A 152 19.54 26.35 20.03
N GLU A 153 19.54 27.11 18.93
CA GLU A 153 18.35 27.70 18.31
C GLU A 153 17.57 26.71 17.42
N ARG A 154 18.03 25.47 17.26
CA ARG A 154 17.31 24.48 16.44
C ARG A 154 16.01 23.99 17.10
N SER A 155 14.99 23.71 16.28
CA SER A 155 13.75 23.07 16.74
C SER A 155 14.03 21.68 17.34
N ALA A 156 13.14 21.23 18.24
CA ALA A 156 13.30 19.95 18.95
C ALA A 156 13.49 18.76 17.99
N HIS A 157 12.69 18.69 16.93
CA HIS A 157 12.82 17.67 15.87
C HIS A 157 14.22 17.68 15.22
N ASN A 158 14.70 18.86 14.82
CA ASN A 158 16.01 19.00 14.19
C ASN A 158 17.18 18.70 15.15
N LYS A 159 17.00 18.94 16.45
CA LYS A 159 17.95 18.52 17.49
C LYS A 159 18.02 17.00 17.60
N GLN A 160 16.88 16.32 17.57
CA GLN A 160 16.81 14.85 17.63
C GLN A 160 17.42 14.19 16.39
N GLU A 161 17.13 14.70 15.18
CA GLU A 161 17.76 14.21 13.95
C GLU A 161 19.28 14.42 13.94
N ALA A 162 19.75 15.58 14.39
CA ALA A 162 21.19 15.84 14.48
C ALA A 162 21.87 14.96 15.55
N LYS A 163 21.20 14.62 16.67
CA LYS A 163 21.72 13.64 17.64
C LYS A 163 21.98 12.28 16.99
N LYS A 164 21.10 11.80 16.10
CA LYS A 164 21.33 10.55 15.35
C LYS A 164 22.59 10.62 14.50
N SER A 165 22.82 11.73 13.80
CA SER A 165 24.06 11.91 13.01
C SER A 165 25.33 11.87 13.87
N ILE A 166 25.25 12.36 15.11
CA ILE A 166 26.37 12.33 16.06
C ILE A 166 26.66 10.90 16.54
N VAL A 167 25.62 10.08 16.75
CA VAL A 167 25.80 8.64 17.03
C VAL A 167 26.53 7.95 15.87
N ALA A 168 26.10 8.18 14.63
CA ALA A 168 26.79 7.68 13.45
C ALA A 168 28.26 8.12 13.42
N LEU A 169 28.54 9.39 13.75
CA LEU A 169 29.90 9.92 13.85
C LEU A 169 30.74 9.19 14.91
N CYS A 170 30.19 8.90 16.09
CA CYS A 170 30.87 8.13 17.13
C CYS A 170 31.33 6.75 16.63
N TYR A 171 30.44 6.01 15.95
CA TYR A 171 30.76 4.72 15.36
C TYR A 171 31.79 4.83 14.22
N MET A 172 31.69 5.87 13.37
CA MET A 172 32.67 6.11 12.30
C MET A 172 34.07 6.39 12.85
N ILE A 173 34.20 7.30 13.82
CA ILE A 173 35.49 7.62 14.45
C ILE A 173 36.09 6.38 15.14
N SER A 174 35.26 5.61 15.84
CA SER A 174 35.70 4.37 16.50
C SER A 174 36.11 3.29 15.49
N GLY A 175 35.35 3.16 14.39
CA GLY A 175 35.64 2.22 13.31
C GLY A 175 36.88 2.59 12.48
N LEU A 176 37.28 3.86 12.43
CA LEU A 176 38.56 4.26 11.84
C LEU A 176 39.75 3.83 12.71
N ARG A 177 39.56 3.77 14.05
CA ARG A 177 40.59 3.32 15.00
C ARG A 177 40.67 1.80 15.12
N ASN A 178 39.54 1.11 15.05
CA ASN A 178 39.49 -0.34 15.13
C ASN A 178 38.61 -0.91 14.00
N LYS A 179 39.26 -1.61 13.05
CA LYS A 179 38.62 -2.25 11.90
C LYS A 179 37.64 -3.38 12.26
N PHE A 180 37.58 -3.78 13.53
CA PHE A 180 36.66 -4.81 14.00
C PHE A 180 35.36 -4.22 14.60
N VAL A 181 35.27 -2.90 14.77
CA VAL A 181 34.02 -2.20 15.09
C VAL A 181 33.18 -2.12 13.80
N ASN A 182 32.58 -3.25 13.45
CA ASN A 182 32.05 -3.49 12.09
C ASN A 182 30.54 -3.38 11.96
N GLN A 183 29.76 -3.41 13.04
CA GLN A 183 28.30 -3.51 12.92
C GLN A 183 27.71 -2.40 12.06
N LEU A 184 28.11 -1.14 12.28
CA LEU A 184 27.64 -0.01 11.46
C LEU A 184 28.15 -0.10 10.01
N LYS A 185 29.43 -0.45 9.82
CA LYS A 185 30.04 -0.54 8.49
C LYS A 185 29.43 -1.66 7.64
N THR A 186 29.10 -2.80 8.26
CA THR A 186 28.40 -3.91 7.62
C THR A 186 26.97 -3.51 7.26
N GLU A 187 26.25 -2.79 8.12
CA GLU A 187 24.91 -2.28 7.79
C GLU A 187 24.93 -1.25 6.66
N VAL A 188 25.91 -0.34 6.65
CA VAL A 188 26.12 0.60 5.55
C VAL A 188 26.41 -0.17 4.25
N GLY A 189 27.28 -1.18 4.28
CA GLY A 189 27.58 -1.98 3.10
C GLY A 189 26.40 -2.81 2.60
N LEU A 190 25.60 -3.38 3.50
CA LEU A 190 24.34 -4.07 3.15
C LEU A 190 23.33 -3.10 2.54
N TYR A 191 23.22 -1.88 3.09
CA TYR A 191 22.35 -0.84 2.55
C TYR A 191 22.80 -0.37 1.17
N LEU A 192 24.11 -0.18 0.95
CA LEU A 192 24.67 0.17 -0.35
C LEU A 192 24.39 -0.93 -1.39
N ALA A 193 24.62 -2.20 -1.02
CA ALA A 193 24.32 -3.34 -1.88
C ALA A 193 22.82 -3.42 -2.23
N ALA A 194 21.95 -3.22 -1.23
CA ALA A 194 20.50 -3.17 -1.41
C ALA A 194 20.04 -2.00 -2.32
N SER A 195 20.76 -0.87 -2.25
CA SER A 195 20.51 0.32 -3.07
C SER A 195 21.05 0.19 -4.50
N GLY A 196 21.61 -0.97 -4.88
CA GLY A 196 22.15 -1.21 -6.21
C GLY A 196 23.55 -0.62 -6.44
N ALA A 197 24.30 -0.29 -5.39
CA ALA A 197 25.70 0.11 -5.54
C ALA A 197 26.53 -1.07 -6.09
N THR A 198 27.47 -0.77 -7.00
CA THR A 198 28.38 -1.79 -7.52
C THR A 198 29.37 -2.24 -6.44
N TRP A 199 29.99 -3.41 -6.63
CA TRP A 199 30.99 -3.90 -5.69
C TRP A 199 32.20 -2.96 -5.60
N GLU A 200 32.60 -2.33 -6.71
CA GLU A 200 33.66 -1.32 -6.74
C GLU A 200 33.28 -0.08 -5.94
N ALA A 201 32.03 0.36 -6.00
CA ALA A 201 31.54 1.47 -5.20
C ALA A 201 31.57 1.12 -3.69
N ILE A 202 31.15 -0.10 -3.33
CA ILE A 202 31.19 -0.59 -1.95
C ILE A 202 32.64 -0.69 -1.45
N ASP A 203 33.56 -1.20 -2.26
CA ASP A 203 34.98 -1.31 -1.91
C ASP A 203 35.67 0.05 -1.82
N THR A 204 35.26 1.00 -2.65
CA THR A 204 35.69 2.40 -2.53
C THR A 204 35.23 3.00 -1.20
N MET A 205 33.94 2.83 -0.84
CA MET A 205 33.40 3.27 0.45
C MET A 205 34.07 2.58 1.64
N SER A 206 34.44 1.31 1.48
CA SER A 206 35.21 0.57 2.48
C SER A 206 36.63 1.13 2.64
N SER A 207 37.29 1.46 1.53
CA SER A 207 38.64 2.04 1.52
C SER A 207 38.66 3.42 2.19
N LEU A 208 37.58 4.19 2.06
CA LEU A 208 37.36 5.45 2.76
C LEU A 208 36.99 5.27 4.25
N GLY A 209 36.81 4.03 4.72
CA GLY A 209 36.49 3.70 6.12
C GLY A 209 35.01 3.78 6.50
N TYR A 210 34.10 4.00 5.54
CA TYR A 210 32.67 4.21 5.78
C TYR A 210 31.82 2.92 5.69
N SER A 211 32.28 1.91 4.96
CA SER A 211 31.56 0.65 4.72
C SER A 211 32.45 -0.56 5.02
N ALA A 212 31.85 -1.74 5.10
CA ALA A 212 32.58 -2.99 4.93
C ALA A 212 32.83 -3.25 3.43
N CYS A 213 33.85 -4.04 3.11
CA CYS A 213 34.16 -4.41 1.73
C CYS A 213 33.13 -5.40 1.16
N SER A 214 33.02 -5.42 -0.17
CA SER A 214 32.12 -6.27 -0.95
C SER A 214 32.19 -7.73 -0.52
N LYS A 215 33.41 -8.27 -0.34
CA LYS A 215 33.66 -9.64 0.12
C LYS A 215 33.02 -9.93 1.48
N THR A 216 33.19 -9.02 2.46
CA THR A 216 32.59 -9.18 3.79
C THR A 216 31.07 -9.17 3.70
N ILE A 217 30.50 -8.30 2.87
CA ILE A 217 29.05 -8.23 2.65
C ILE A 217 28.52 -9.52 2.02
N GLU A 218 29.16 -10.03 0.99
CA GLU A 218 28.71 -11.25 0.31
C GLU A 218 28.85 -12.50 1.19
N GLU A 219 29.95 -12.65 1.94
CA GLU A 219 30.12 -13.72 2.92
C GLU A 219 29.03 -13.67 4.00
N TYR A 220 28.70 -12.47 4.47
CA TYR A 220 27.64 -12.26 5.44
C TYR A 220 26.25 -12.63 4.89
N ARG A 221 25.92 -12.24 3.65
CA ARG A 221 24.67 -12.62 2.96
C ARG A 221 24.56 -14.15 2.81
N LYS A 222 25.65 -14.81 2.38
CA LYS A 222 25.72 -16.27 2.27
C LYS A 222 25.53 -16.97 3.61
N LYS A 223 26.12 -16.43 4.69
CA LYS A 223 25.93 -16.95 6.05
C LYS A 223 24.46 -16.90 6.47
N ILE A 224 23.80 -15.76 6.28
CA ILE A 224 22.37 -15.61 6.58
C ILE A 224 21.53 -16.63 5.80
N GLN A 225 21.79 -16.78 4.50
CA GLN A 225 21.06 -17.73 3.65
C GLN A 225 21.18 -19.17 4.15
N LYS A 226 22.39 -19.61 4.52
CA LYS A 226 22.63 -20.96 5.05
C LYS A 226 21.93 -21.19 6.40
N GLU A 227 21.95 -20.18 7.28
CA GLU A 227 21.35 -20.27 8.61
C GLU A 227 19.83 -20.08 8.61
N HIS A 228 19.26 -19.52 7.53
CA HIS A 228 17.86 -19.13 7.49
C HIS A 228 16.91 -20.32 7.71
N LEU A 229 17.09 -21.41 6.97
CA LEU A 229 16.24 -22.60 7.10
C LEU A 229 16.31 -23.18 8.52
N ILE A 230 17.50 -23.22 9.12
CA ILE A 230 17.70 -23.70 10.50
C ILE A 230 16.91 -22.83 11.50
N LYS A 231 16.91 -21.51 11.33
CA LYS A 231 16.13 -20.59 12.19
C LYS A 231 14.63 -20.82 12.04
N ILE A 232 14.15 -21.07 10.83
CA ILE A 232 12.74 -21.36 10.55
C ILE A 232 12.35 -22.70 11.20
N GLU A 233 13.16 -23.74 11.05
CA GLU A 233 12.95 -25.05 11.70
C GLU A 233 12.93 -24.90 13.24
N GLN A 234 13.86 -24.14 13.81
CA GLN A 234 13.89 -23.85 15.25
C GLN A 234 12.65 -23.08 15.71
N HIS A 235 12.18 -22.11 14.91
CA HIS A 235 10.97 -21.35 15.20
C HIS A 235 9.75 -22.28 15.32
N PHE A 236 9.49 -23.11 14.31
CA PHE A 236 8.34 -24.03 14.31
C PHE A 236 8.48 -25.16 15.33
N THR A 237 9.70 -25.58 15.66
CA THR A 237 9.93 -26.53 16.76
C THR A 237 9.56 -25.91 18.12
N LYS A 238 9.97 -24.65 18.35
CA LYS A 238 9.67 -23.93 19.59
C LYS A 238 8.19 -23.56 19.71
N ASN A 239 7.56 -23.21 18.59
CA ASN A 239 6.19 -22.71 18.51
C ASN A 239 5.21 -23.77 17.98
N LYS A 240 5.52 -25.06 18.14
CA LYS A 240 4.77 -26.17 17.53
C LYS A 240 3.25 -26.16 17.83
N ASN A 241 2.88 -25.74 19.04
CA ASN A 241 1.50 -25.73 19.51
C ASN A 241 0.80 -24.37 19.33
N ILE A 242 1.45 -23.43 18.64
CA ILE A 242 0.90 -22.10 18.38
C ILE A 242 0.26 -22.12 16.99
N PHE A 243 -0.91 -21.51 16.87
CA PHE A 243 -1.61 -21.36 15.61
C PHE A 243 -0.91 -20.34 14.70
N HIS A 244 -0.70 -20.72 13.44
CA HIS A 244 -0.03 -19.88 12.44
C HIS A 244 -0.96 -19.61 11.26
N ILE A 245 -0.94 -18.37 10.77
CA ILE A 245 -1.56 -17.98 9.50
C ILE A 245 -0.47 -17.95 8.44
N TYR A 246 -0.74 -18.57 7.30
CA TYR A 246 0.16 -18.62 6.16
C TYR A 246 -0.34 -17.71 5.04
N ASN A 247 0.57 -17.19 4.23
CA ASN A 247 0.27 -16.55 2.95
C ASN A 247 1.14 -17.18 1.86
N ILE A 248 0.55 -17.36 0.69
CA ILE A 248 1.25 -17.75 -0.54
C ILE A 248 0.85 -16.75 -1.61
N ASP A 249 1.86 -16.11 -2.20
CA ASP A 249 1.62 -15.05 -3.18
C ASP A 249 2.80 -14.86 -4.14
N ASP A 250 2.54 -14.27 -5.30
CA ASP A 250 3.55 -14.06 -6.33
C ASP A 250 4.22 -12.69 -6.24
N TYR A 251 5.54 -12.72 -6.25
CA TYR A 251 6.37 -11.52 -6.33
C TYR A 251 6.84 -11.32 -7.76
N HIS A 252 6.61 -10.13 -8.29
CA HIS A 252 7.21 -9.68 -9.53
C HIS A 252 8.36 -8.70 -9.27
N SER A 253 9.51 -8.93 -9.91
CA SER A 253 10.66 -8.01 -9.88
C SER A 253 10.44 -6.78 -10.79
N ILE A 254 9.26 -6.18 -10.72
CA ILE A 254 8.94 -4.96 -11.46
C ILE A 254 9.27 -3.79 -10.52
N HIS A 255 10.31 -3.05 -10.87
CA HIS A 255 10.65 -1.78 -10.23
C HIS A 255 9.95 -0.67 -11.01
N GLU A 256 9.19 0.19 -10.34
CA GLU A 256 8.50 1.30 -11.03
C GLU A 256 9.50 2.25 -11.70
N ASN A 257 9.55 2.18 -13.03
CA ASN A 257 9.52 3.26 -14.02
C ASN A 257 9.66 2.60 -15.40
N ARG A 258 8.53 2.42 -16.13
CA ARG A 258 8.57 1.98 -17.52
C ARG A 258 8.63 3.19 -18.44
N ARG A 259 9.84 3.73 -18.61
CA ARG A 259 10.16 4.45 -19.83
C ARG A 259 11.11 3.58 -20.65
N PRO A 260 10.70 3.06 -21.82
CA PRO A 260 11.60 2.29 -22.65
C PRO A 260 12.66 3.24 -23.21
N ASP A 261 13.84 3.19 -22.62
CA ASP A 261 15.07 3.83 -23.10
C ASP A 261 15.94 2.84 -23.90
N THR A 262 15.53 1.57 -23.98
CA THR A 262 16.22 0.49 -24.70
C THR A 262 15.24 -0.41 -25.46
N VAL A 263 15.73 -1.05 -26.53
CA VAL A 263 14.95 -1.96 -27.43
C VAL A 263 14.80 -3.38 -26.82
N SER A 264 15.27 -3.61 -25.59
CA SER A 264 15.19 -4.91 -24.91
C SER A 264 13.97 -4.99 -24.00
N THR A 265 13.09 -5.95 -24.24
CA THR A 265 12.03 -6.32 -23.29
C THR A 265 12.66 -6.87 -22.02
N SER A 266 12.58 -6.14 -20.90
CA SER A 266 12.96 -6.69 -19.60
C SER A 266 11.92 -7.75 -19.21
N THR A 267 12.34 -9.00 -19.09
CA THR A 267 11.50 -10.06 -18.51
C THR A 267 11.51 -9.89 -17.00
N ALA A 268 10.35 -9.56 -16.43
CA ALA A 268 10.18 -9.56 -14.99
C ALA A 268 10.42 -10.97 -14.44
N LYS A 269 11.09 -11.09 -13.30
CA LYS A 269 11.27 -12.36 -12.61
C LYS A 269 10.12 -12.58 -11.65
N HIS A 270 9.67 -13.82 -11.59
CA HIS A 270 8.52 -14.25 -10.81
C HIS A 270 8.97 -15.18 -9.70
N PHE A 271 8.47 -14.94 -8.49
CA PHE A 271 8.78 -15.78 -7.33
C PHE A 271 7.51 -16.13 -6.57
N ALA A 272 7.41 -17.36 -6.10
CA ALA A 272 6.45 -17.70 -5.06
C ALA A 272 7.03 -17.35 -3.69
N THR A 273 6.24 -16.61 -2.91
CA THR A 273 6.58 -16.19 -1.54
C THR A 273 5.69 -16.95 -0.57
N CYS A 274 6.29 -17.63 0.40
CA CYS A 274 5.58 -18.31 1.48
C CYS A 274 5.97 -17.66 2.81
N VAL A 275 5.02 -17.01 3.48
CA VAL A 275 5.23 -16.43 4.82
C VAL A 275 4.27 -17.04 5.83
N ALA A 276 4.64 -17.02 7.11
CA ALA A 276 3.77 -17.41 8.20
C ALA A 276 3.90 -16.48 9.40
N LYS A 277 2.77 -16.19 10.04
CA LYS A 277 2.71 -15.38 11.26
C LYS A 277 1.99 -16.13 12.38
N PRO A 278 2.58 -16.23 13.58
CA PRO A 278 1.90 -16.80 14.73
C PRO A 278 0.80 -15.87 15.24
N ILE A 279 -0.32 -16.44 15.65
CA ILE A 279 -1.31 -15.76 16.49
C ILE A 279 -0.95 -16.07 17.95
N ILE A 280 -0.42 -15.06 18.64
CA ILE A 280 0.01 -15.17 20.03
C ILE A 280 -1.19 -15.57 20.90
N GLU A 281 -0.97 -16.47 21.86
CA GLU A 281 -2.01 -16.99 22.78
C GLU A 281 -3.15 -17.77 22.09
N CYS A 282 -3.00 -18.16 20.82
CA CYS A 282 -3.92 -19.07 20.15
C CYS A 282 -3.27 -20.44 19.96
N PRO A 283 -3.80 -21.51 20.59
CA PRO A 283 -3.30 -22.87 20.36
C PRO A 283 -3.66 -23.36 18.95
N SER A 284 -2.87 -24.29 18.41
CA SER A 284 -3.17 -24.95 17.14
C SER A 284 -4.54 -25.66 17.17
N ILE A 285 -5.24 -25.62 16.05
CA ILE A 285 -6.61 -26.17 15.92
C ILE A 285 -6.55 -27.51 15.21
N PRO A 286 -7.22 -28.56 15.72
CA PRO A 286 -7.21 -29.88 15.08
C PRO A 286 -7.97 -29.86 13.75
N LEU A 287 -7.57 -30.74 12.82
CA LEU A 287 -8.29 -30.93 11.55
C LEU A 287 -9.66 -31.57 11.73
N VAL A 288 -9.83 -32.40 12.76
CA VAL A 288 -11.08 -33.06 13.10
C VAL A 288 -11.37 -32.80 14.57
N PHE A 289 -12.55 -32.24 14.85
CA PHE A 289 -13.01 -31.97 16.20
C PHE A 289 -14.38 -32.64 16.40
N ASN A 290 -14.52 -33.49 17.42
CA ASN A 290 -15.75 -34.27 17.68
C ASN A 290 -16.27 -35.04 16.45
N GLY A 291 -15.36 -35.61 15.65
CA GLY A 291 -15.71 -36.33 14.42
C GLY A 291 -16.03 -35.43 13.21
N ILE A 292 -15.99 -34.11 13.38
CA ILE A 292 -16.30 -33.13 12.34
C ILE A 292 -14.99 -32.61 11.76
N SER A 293 -14.80 -32.82 10.46
CA SER A 293 -13.66 -32.31 9.70
C SER A 293 -13.76 -30.79 9.49
N ILE A 294 -12.63 -30.09 9.50
CA ILE A 294 -12.51 -28.68 9.07
C ILE A 294 -12.94 -28.51 7.61
N HIS A 295 -12.62 -29.50 6.76
CA HIS A 295 -13.02 -29.49 5.36
C HIS A 295 -14.46 -29.94 5.26
N ASN A 296 -15.27 -29.11 4.61
CA ASN A 296 -16.62 -29.48 4.24
C ASN A 296 -16.58 -30.65 3.23
N PRO A 297 -17.22 -31.80 3.51
CA PRO A 297 -17.25 -32.93 2.58
C PRO A 297 -17.90 -32.61 1.23
N LEU A 298 -18.79 -31.61 1.18
CA LEU A 298 -19.43 -31.13 -0.04
C LEU A 298 -18.68 -29.94 -0.68
N ASN A 299 -17.51 -29.58 -0.14
CA ASN A 299 -16.69 -28.43 -0.52
C ASN A 299 -17.43 -27.08 -0.34
N VAL A 300 -18.40 -26.76 -1.20
CA VAL A 300 -19.19 -25.51 -1.14
C VAL A 300 -20.68 -25.82 -1.26
N GLU A 301 -21.48 -25.33 -0.32
CA GLU A 301 -22.92 -25.66 -0.23
C GLU A 301 -23.81 -24.45 -0.49
N ALA A 302 -24.27 -24.32 -1.75
CA ALA A 302 -25.27 -23.31 -2.12
C ALA A 302 -26.53 -23.33 -1.23
N PRO A 303 -27.12 -24.48 -0.86
CA PRO A 303 -28.28 -24.50 0.04
C PRO A 303 -28.02 -23.87 1.41
N ARG A 304 -26.84 -24.08 2.00
CA ARG A 304 -26.48 -23.49 3.29
C ARG A 304 -26.35 -21.97 3.19
N ILE A 305 -25.66 -21.47 2.16
CA ILE A 305 -25.53 -20.02 1.94
C ILE A 305 -26.92 -19.39 1.72
N CYS A 306 -27.77 -20.02 0.90
CA CYS A 306 -29.15 -19.60 0.67
C CYS A 306 -29.97 -19.58 1.96
N TRP A 307 -29.81 -20.59 2.83
CA TRP A 307 -30.49 -20.60 4.12
C TRP A 307 -30.10 -19.39 4.97
N TYR A 308 -28.81 -19.04 5.04
CA TYR A 308 -28.34 -17.86 5.76
C TYR A 308 -28.82 -16.55 5.12
N LEU A 309 -28.84 -16.45 3.79
CA LEU A 309 -29.42 -15.31 3.07
C LEU A 309 -30.88 -15.07 3.51
N ILE A 310 -31.69 -16.13 3.56
CA ILE A 310 -33.13 -16.05 3.82
C ILE A 310 -33.45 -15.87 5.30
N ASN A 311 -32.68 -16.48 6.21
CA ASN A 311 -33.05 -16.56 7.63
C ASN A 311 -32.23 -15.62 8.51
N LYS A 312 -30.97 -15.32 8.17
CA LYS A 312 -30.10 -14.44 8.95
C LYS A 312 -29.97 -13.05 8.33
N TYR A 313 -29.79 -12.98 7.01
CA TYR A 313 -29.56 -11.73 6.27
C TYR A 313 -30.82 -11.21 5.55
N PHE A 314 -31.99 -11.64 6.01
CA PHE A 314 -33.29 -11.25 5.47
C PHE A 314 -33.47 -9.73 5.46
N GLY A 315 -33.75 -9.14 4.29
CA GLY A 315 -33.96 -7.70 4.14
C GLY A 315 -32.74 -6.82 4.46
N VAL A 316 -31.59 -7.41 4.78
CA VAL A 316 -30.40 -6.64 5.18
C VAL A 316 -29.84 -5.80 4.03
N PHE A 317 -29.84 -6.35 2.82
CA PHE A 317 -29.33 -5.68 1.62
C PHE A 317 -30.36 -4.72 1.01
N ASP A 318 -31.54 -4.62 1.61
CA ASP A 318 -32.59 -3.70 1.17
C ASP A 318 -32.32 -2.27 1.68
N LEU A 319 -31.64 -2.16 2.82
CA LEU A 319 -31.18 -0.90 3.41
C LEU A 319 -29.80 -0.51 2.87
N SER A 320 -29.53 0.80 2.85
CA SER A 320 -28.20 1.29 2.50
C SER A 320 -27.18 0.94 3.59
N TYR A 321 -25.90 0.95 3.22
CA TYR A 321 -24.82 0.64 4.16
C TYR A 321 -24.80 1.63 5.33
N LEU A 322 -24.87 2.93 5.03
CA LEU A 322 -24.81 3.99 6.05
C LEU A 322 -26.07 4.10 6.91
N GLN A 323 -27.23 3.59 6.46
CA GLN A 323 -28.40 3.47 7.32
C GLN A 323 -28.21 2.44 8.42
N LYS A 324 -27.48 1.36 8.12
CA LYS A 324 -27.30 0.24 9.04
C LYS A 324 -26.06 0.38 9.92
N HIS A 325 -25.00 0.96 9.38
CA HIS A 325 -23.70 1.06 10.05
C HIS A 325 -23.43 2.51 10.48
N SER A 326 -23.62 2.79 11.77
CA SER A 326 -23.16 4.01 12.42
C SER A 326 -21.79 3.77 13.05
N ILE A 327 -20.77 3.51 12.23
CA ILE A 327 -19.47 3.13 12.78
C ILE A 327 -18.73 4.37 13.29
N ILE A 328 -18.47 4.40 14.61
CA ILE A 328 -17.60 5.39 15.24
C ILE A 328 -16.17 5.06 14.86
N ASN A 329 -15.53 5.96 14.12
CA ASN A 329 -14.21 5.72 13.56
C ASN A 329 -13.13 5.94 14.62
N GLN A 330 -12.44 4.87 15.01
CA GLN A 330 -11.32 4.93 15.97
C GLN A 330 -9.97 5.11 15.29
N PHE A 331 -9.89 4.95 13.96
CA PHE A 331 -8.65 5.04 13.20
C PHE A 331 -8.37 6.45 12.69
N ASP A 332 -7.09 6.78 12.59
CA ASP A 332 -6.64 8.01 11.96
C ASP A 332 -7.00 8.01 10.46
N ARG A 333 -7.47 9.16 9.97
CA ARG A 333 -7.94 9.32 8.59
C ARG A 333 -6.85 9.07 7.55
N ILE A 334 -5.63 9.53 7.83
CA ILE A 334 -4.48 9.34 6.94
C ILE A 334 -4.05 7.87 6.96
N GLU A 335 -4.13 7.21 8.12
CA GLU A 335 -3.88 5.77 8.21
C GLU A 335 -4.84 4.97 7.29
N MET A 336 -6.12 5.30 7.25
CA MET A 336 -7.11 4.63 6.38
C MET A 336 -6.82 4.86 4.88
N LEU A 337 -6.36 6.06 4.51
CA LEU A 337 -5.99 6.37 3.12
C LEU A 337 -4.74 5.60 2.66
N THR A 338 -3.88 5.20 3.60
CA THR A 338 -2.60 4.55 3.35
C THR A 338 -2.60 3.03 3.59
N ILE A 339 -3.77 2.38 3.70
CA ILE A 339 -3.84 0.91 3.91
C ILE A 339 -3.20 0.10 2.79
N HIS A 340 -3.31 0.58 1.55
CA HIS A 340 -2.73 -0.03 0.34
C HIS A 340 -1.39 0.63 -0.05
N ASN A 341 -0.80 1.42 0.85
CA ASN A 341 0.51 2.01 0.65
C ASN A 341 1.58 1.24 1.44
N TYR A 342 2.37 0.48 0.71
CA TYR A 342 3.38 -0.42 1.28
C TYR A 342 4.76 0.23 1.45
N ASN A 343 4.92 1.53 1.20
CA ASN A 343 6.18 2.23 1.43
C ASN A 343 6.60 2.24 2.91
N ASP A 344 7.78 1.67 3.19
CA ASP A 344 8.34 1.54 4.55
C ASP A 344 8.64 2.85 5.27
N ASN A 345 8.60 3.98 4.57
CA ASN A 345 8.96 5.29 5.10
C ASN A 345 7.77 6.11 5.63
N ILE A 346 6.55 5.56 5.63
CA ILE A 346 5.35 6.22 6.16
C ILE A 346 5.24 5.97 7.67
N THR A 347 5.15 7.06 8.45
CA THR A 347 5.22 7.06 9.92
C THR A 347 4.02 6.43 10.65
N GLU A 348 2.87 6.39 10.00
CA GLU A 348 1.53 6.17 10.58
C GLU A 348 1.20 4.68 10.87
N ARG A 349 2.19 3.78 10.95
CA ARG A 349 2.01 2.30 10.95
C ARG A 349 2.02 1.63 12.35
N LYS A 350 1.42 2.24 13.37
CA LYS A 350 1.92 2.14 14.75
C LYS A 350 1.85 0.80 15.51
N GLU A 351 1.00 -0.18 15.23
CA GLU A 351 1.07 -1.48 15.95
C GLU A 351 0.45 -2.68 15.21
N GLU A 352 -0.74 -2.54 14.59
CA GLU A 352 -1.42 -3.60 13.83
C GLU A 352 -0.67 -4.02 12.55
N ARG A 353 0.08 -3.10 11.95
CA ARG A 353 0.92 -3.33 10.75
C ARG A 353 2.30 -3.89 11.10
N SER A 354 2.52 -4.27 12.35
CA SER A 354 3.80 -4.81 12.80
C SER A 354 4.13 -6.11 12.09
N MET A 355 5.30 -6.15 11.45
CA MET A 355 5.88 -7.34 10.83
C MET A 355 6.61 -8.23 11.84
N LYS A 356 6.54 -7.89 13.14
CA LYS A 356 7.19 -8.65 14.21
C LYS A 356 6.61 -10.07 14.26
N GLY A 357 7.49 -11.05 14.38
CA GLY A 357 7.13 -12.47 14.46
C GLY A 357 6.84 -13.13 13.10
N LEU A 358 6.75 -12.36 12.00
CA LEU A 358 6.58 -12.93 10.66
C LEU A 358 7.81 -13.75 10.26
N GLN A 359 7.56 -14.95 9.74
CA GLN A 359 8.57 -15.87 9.23
C GLN A 359 8.47 -15.92 7.70
N LEU A 360 9.58 -15.70 6.98
CA LEU A 360 9.68 -16.05 5.57
C LEU A 360 10.07 -17.53 5.50
N ILE A 361 9.14 -18.39 5.11
CA ILE A 361 9.36 -19.84 5.04
C ILE A 361 10.12 -20.19 3.78
N GLY A 362 9.78 -19.55 2.66
CA GLY A 362 10.55 -19.66 1.45
C GLY A 362 10.20 -18.61 0.40
N PHE A 363 11.16 -18.41 -0.48
CA PHE A 363 11.10 -17.46 -1.58
C PHE A 363 11.83 -18.08 -2.77
N LYS A 364 11.06 -18.53 -3.76
CA LYS A 364 11.57 -19.38 -4.85
C LYS A 364 11.14 -18.82 -6.19
N GLU A 365 12.08 -18.76 -7.14
CA GLU A 365 11.79 -18.37 -8.52
C GLU A 365 10.85 -19.41 -9.17
N GLN A 366 9.58 -19.03 -9.34
CA GLN A 366 8.52 -19.78 -10.00
C GLN A 366 7.30 -18.86 -10.15
N ASN A 367 6.37 -19.24 -11.03
CA ASN A 367 5.07 -18.58 -11.15
C ASN A 367 4.07 -19.18 -10.15
N LEU A 368 2.86 -18.63 -10.11
CA LEU A 368 1.69 -19.19 -9.41
C LEU A 368 0.49 -19.26 -10.36
N HIS A 369 0.70 -19.82 -11.56
CA HIS A 369 -0.30 -19.82 -12.64
C HIS A 369 -0.97 -21.19 -12.85
N SER A 370 -0.59 -22.20 -12.07
CA SER A 370 -1.12 -23.56 -12.18
C SER A 370 -1.25 -24.24 -10.82
N ILE A 371 -2.00 -25.34 -10.79
CA ILE A 371 -2.11 -26.18 -9.58
C ILE A 371 -0.73 -26.70 -9.17
N PHE A 372 0.09 -27.14 -10.12
CA PHE A 372 1.44 -27.64 -9.84
C PHE A 372 2.36 -26.57 -9.25
N ASP A 373 2.22 -25.32 -9.68
CA ASP A 373 2.95 -24.20 -9.06
C ASP A 373 2.57 -24.02 -7.59
N TYR A 374 1.27 -24.07 -7.27
CA TYR A 374 0.79 -24.01 -5.89
C TYR A 374 1.20 -25.23 -5.07
N ILE A 375 1.14 -26.44 -5.63
CA ILE A 375 1.66 -27.65 -4.97
C ILE A 375 3.15 -27.49 -4.66
N ASN A 376 3.93 -26.95 -5.59
CA ASN A 376 5.35 -26.69 -5.38
C ASN A 376 5.59 -25.63 -4.30
N ALA A 377 4.74 -24.61 -4.19
CA ALA A 377 4.78 -23.65 -3.09
C ALA A 377 4.43 -24.31 -1.73
N LEU A 378 3.38 -25.15 -1.68
CA LEU A 378 3.01 -25.91 -0.49
C LEU A 378 4.12 -26.87 -0.04
N LYS A 379 4.83 -27.51 -0.99
CA LYS A 379 5.99 -28.36 -0.70
C LYS A 379 7.11 -27.62 0.04
N ILE A 380 7.26 -26.32 -0.16
CA ILE A 380 8.23 -25.51 0.61
C ILE A 380 7.84 -25.54 2.10
N ILE A 381 6.56 -25.32 2.41
CA ILE A 381 6.06 -25.36 3.79
C ILE A 381 6.16 -26.79 4.35
N LEU A 382 5.77 -27.80 3.57
CA LEU A 382 5.84 -29.20 3.98
C LEU A 382 7.27 -29.66 4.27
N SER A 383 8.28 -29.17 3.55
CA SER A 383 9.68 -29.53 3.83
C SER A 383 10.15 -29.08 5.23
N VAL A 384 9.59 -27.98 5.76
CA VAL A 384 9.81 -27.56 7.15
C VAL A 384 8.98 -28.42 8.10
N HIS A 385 7.76 -28.79 7.70
CA HIS A 385 6.91 -29.70 8.46
C HIS A 385 7.57 -31.05 8.69
N ASP A 386 8.17 -31.69 7.67
CA ASP A 386 8.77 -33.02 7.78
C ASP A 386 9.72 -33.14 8.98
N LYS A 387 10.49 -32.08 9.25
CA LYS A 387 11.48 -32.02 10.35
C LYS A 387 10.90 -31.60 11.70
N THR A 388 9.84 -30.80 11.71
CA THR A 388 9.33 -30.14 12.93
C THR A 388 8.01 -30.73 13.42
N GLN A 389 7.30 -31.45 12.55
CA GLN A 389 6.01 -32.07 12.78
C GLN A 389 4.91 -31.08 13.22
N HIS A 390 5.05 -29.79 12.87
CA HIS A 390 4.16 -28.71 13.35
C HIS A 390 2.76 -28.66 12.70
N LEU A 391 2.57 -29.29 11.55
CA LEU A 391 1.29 -29.37 10.83
C LEU A 391 0.55 -30.70 11.03
N LYS A 392 1.06 -31.58 11.89
CA LYS A 392 0.49 -32.91 12.08
C LYS A 392 -0.91 -32.80 12.69
N GLU A 393 -1.92 -33.19 11.92
CA GLU A 393 -3.34 -33.17 12.32
C GLU A 393 -3.88 -31.80 12.76
N VAL A 394 -3.25 -30.71 12.34
CA VAL A 394 -3.68 -29.34 12.66
C VAL A 394 -3.97 -28.51 11.42
N VAL A 395 -4.85 -27.52 11.57
CA VAL A 395 -5.25 -26.59 10.50
C VAL A 395 -4.16 -25.53 10.27
N ALA A 396 -3.83 -25.31 9.01
CA ALA A 396 -2.92 -24.28 8.50
C ALA A 396 -3.66 -23.40 7.48
N PRO A 397 -4.35 -22.33 7.93
CA PRO A 397 -5.03 -21.44 7.01
C PRO A 397 -4.05 -20.70 6.11
N ILE A 398 -4.34 -20.64 4.82
CA ILE A 398 -3.60 -19.91 3.80
C ILE A 398 -4.47 -18.77 3.30
N VAL A 399 -4.15 -17.54 3.71
CA VAL A 399 -4.82 -16.35 3.18
C VAL A 399 -4.19 -16.00 1.84
N ALA A 400 -4.98 -16.11 0.77
CA ALA A 400 -4.53 -15.92 -0.61
C ALA A 400 -5.64 -15.29 -1.48
N ASP A 401 -5.27 -14.52 -2.50
CA ASP A 401 -6.21 -14.06 -3.54
C ASP A 401 -6.47 -15.16 -4.58
N TRP A 402 -7.24 -14.86 -5.61
CA TRP A 402 -7.32 -15.65 -6.83
C TRP A 402 -5.99 -15.60 -7.59
N PRO A 403 -5.45 -16.73 -8.09
CA PRO A 403 -6.05 -18.06 -8.18
C PRO A 403 -5.75 -18.99 -6.98
N GLY A 404 -5.09 -18.51 -5.91
CA GLY A 404 -4.79 -19.33 -4.73
C GLY A 404 -6.02 -19.93 -4.06
N GLN A 405 -7.13 -19.18 -4.03
CA GLN A 405 -8.43 -19.70 -3.58
C GLN A 405 -8.88 -20.97 -4.33
N ILE A 406 -8.61 -21.05 -5.64
CA ILE A 406 -9.08 -22.16 -6.45
C ILE A 406 -8.07 -23.30 -6.56
N PHE A 407 -6.81 -23.00 -6.83
CA PHE A 407 -5.81 -24.04 -7.08
C PHE A 407 -5.44 -24.82 -5.83
N ILE A 408 -5.42 -24.17 -4.65
CA ILE A 408 -5.21 -24.89 -3.39
C ILE A 408 -6.40 -25.83 -3.10
N ARG A 409 -7.65 -25.36 -3.31
CA ARG A 409 -8.84 -26.23 -3.15
C ARG A 409 -8.88 -27.37 -4.14
N LYS A 410 -8.47 -27.11 -5.37
CA LYS A 410 -8.40 -28.14 -6.40
C LYS A 410 -7.32 -29.18 -6.08
N ALA A 411 -6.17 -28.78 -5.54
CA ALA A 411 -5.17 -29.73 -5.03
C ALA A 411 -5.72 -30.59 -3.88
N LEU A 412 -6.47 -30.00 -2.94
CA LEU A 412 -7.17 -30.74 -1.87
C LEU A 412 -8.20 -31.73 -2.42
N HIS A 413 -8.97 -31.32 -3.43
CA HIS A 413 -9.93 -32.20 -4.10
C HIS A 413 -9.24 -33.35 -4.85
N MET A 414 -8.18 -33.09 -5.61
CA MET A 414 -7.42 -34.13 -6.31
C MET A 414 -6.83 -35.18 -5.36
N GLN A 415 -6.49 -34.78 -4.13
CA GLN A 415 -6.00 -35.69 -3.10
C GLN A 415 -7.07 -36.69 -2.60
N THR A 416 -8.36 -36.39 -2.75
CA THR A 416 -9.44 -37.33 -2.36
C THR A 416 -9.73 -38.37 -3.44
N LEU A 417 -9.21 -38.17 -4.67
CA LEU A 417 -9.36 -39.11 -5.77
C LEU A 417 -8.35 -40.26 -5.62
N LEU A 418 -8.86 -41.49 -5.45
CA LEU A 418 -8.05 -42.70 -5.22
C LEU A 418 -6.95 -42.91 -6.28
N GLU A 419 -7.20 -42.51 -7.54
CA GLU A 419 -6.28 -42.68 -8.67
C GLU A 419 -5.05 -41.76 -8.60
N ILE A 420 -5.15 -40.62 -7.91
CA ILE A 420 -4.11 -39.58 -7.88
C ILE A 420 -3.56 -39.37 -6.46
N GLN A 421 -4.21 -39.97 -5.45
CA GLN A 421 -3.88 -39.84 -4.03
C GLN A 421 -2.40 -40.13 -3.71
N SER A 422 -1.78 -41.11 -4.40
CA SER A 422 -0.37 -41.48 -4.18
C SER A 422 0.62 -40.38 -4.54
N ASN A 423 0.22 -39.41 -5.35
CA ASN A 423 1.11 -38.33 -5.83
C ASN A 423 1.17 -37.13 -4.85
N PHE A 424 0.39 -37.17 -3.76
CA PHE A 424 0.22 -36.06 -2.82
C PHE A 424 0.56 -36.48 -1.39
N SER A 425 1.29 -35.63 -0.66
CA SER A 425 1.48 -35.84 0.78
C SER A 425 0.13 -35.77 1.50
N GLN A 426 -0.11 -36.67 2.46
CA GLN A 426 -1.32 -36.64 3.30
C GLN A 426 -1.45 -35.31 4.06
N ASP A 427 -0.32 -34.68 4.40
CA ASP A 427 -0.26 -33.43 5.16
C ASP A 427 -0.75 -32.20 4.37
N ILE A 428 -1.01 -32.34 3.06
CA ILE A 428 -1.69 -31.27 2.29
C ILE A 428 -3.07 -30.95 2.88
N ARG A 429 -3.72 -31.93 3.52
CA ARG A 429 -5.01 -31.74 4.22
C ARG A 429 -4.94 -30.71 5.35
N SER A 430 -3.75 -30.41 5.84
CA SER A 430 -3.58 -29.37 6.86
C SER A 430 -3.92 -27.98 6.32
N PHE A 431 -3.73 -27.74 5.02
CA PHE A 431 -3.93 -26.42 4.43
C PHE A 431 -5.41 -26.09 4.20
N LEU A 432 -5.79 -24.86 4.52
CA LEU A 432 -7.14 -24.35 4.35
C LEU A 432 -7.12 -22.97 3.67
N PRO A 433 -7.50 -22.83 2.40
CA PRO A 433 -7.50 -21.54 1.72
C PRO A 433 -8.58 -20.60 2.26
N MET A 434 -8.16 -19.40 2.66
CA MET A 434 -8.97 -18.36 3.31
C MET A 434 -8.97 -17.09 2.44
N LEU A 435 -10.12 -16.42 2.35
CA LEU A 435 -10.30 -15.20 1.55
C LEU A 435 -9.32 -14.10 1.99
N GLY A 436 -8.62 -13.47 1.04
CA GLY A 436 -7.73 -12.32 1.27
C GLY A 436 -8.50 -11.02 1.52
N PRO A 437 -8.61 -10.53 2.76
CA PRO A 437 -9.43 -9.36 3.08
C PRO A 437 -8.87 -8.06 2.50
N LEU A 438 -7.54 -7.93 2.38
CA LEU A 438 -6.91 -6.75 1.78
C LEU A 438 -7.18 -6.73 0.28
N HIS A 439 -7.06 -7.87 -0.40
CA HIS A 439 -7.39 -8.01 -1.82
C HIS A 439 -8.88 -7.76 -2.11
N VAL A 440 -9.80 -8.24 -1.26
CA VAL A 440 -11.24 -7.89 -1.35
C VAL A 440 -11.43 -6.38 -1.31
N SER A 441 -10.75 -5.69 -0.39
CA SER A 441 -10.84 -4.23 -0.29
C SER A 441 -10.26 -3.52 -1.50
N LEU A 442 -9.08 -3.93 -1.98
CA LEU A 442 -8.43 -3.32 -3.14
C LEU A 442 -9.27 -3.49 -4.41
N ASN A 443 -9.66 -4.73 -4.72
CA ASN A 443 -10.43 -5.06 -5.92
C ASN A 443 -11.80 -4.40 -5.91
N SER A 444 -12.52 -4.41 -4.78
CA SER A 444 -13.85 -3.80 -4.72
C SER A 444 -13.80 -2.27 -4.87
N ARG A 445 -12.79 -1.59 -4.31
CA ARG A 445 -12.56 -0.15 -4.52
C ARG A 445 -12.24 0.18 -5.97
N GLU A 446 -11.38 -0.61 -6.60
CA GLU A 446 -11.06 -0.47 -8.02
C GLU A 446 -12.31 -0.65 -8.89
N GLN A 447 -13.13 -1.67 -8.62
CA GLN A 447 -14.36 -1.90 -9.38
C GLN A 447 -15.36 -0.73 -9.24
N VAL A 448 -15.54 -0.19 -8.03
CA VAL A 448 -16.39 1.01 -7.84
C VAL A 448 -15.85 2.17 -8.67
N MET A 449 -14.53 2.42 -8.63
CA MET A 449 -13.90 3.48 -9.41
C MET A 449 -14.10 3.31 -10.92
N LEU A 450 -13.87 2.11 -11.45
CA LEU A 450 -13.93 1.84 -12.89
C LEU A 450 -15.36 1.87 -13.42
N ILE A 451 -16.31 1.27 -12.70
CA ILE A 451 -17.73 1.25 -13.09
C ILE A 451 -18.33 2.65 -13.00
N HIS A 452 -17.85 3.46 -12.04
CA HIS A 452 -18.30 4.82 -11.80
C HIS A 452 -17.33 5.92 -12.32
N HIS A 453 -16.46 5.58 -13.28
CA HIS A 453 -15.34 6.43 -13.69
C HIS A 453 -15.79 7.84 -14.11
N SER A 454 -16.82 7.95 -14.96
CA SER A 454 -17.38 9.23 -15.42
C SER A 454 -17.83 10.17 -14.29
N PHE A 455 -18.42 9.61 -13.23
CA PHE A 455 -18.80 10.39 -12.05
C PHE A 455 -17.56 10.89 -11.31
N PHE A 456 -16.59 10.02 -11.08
CA PHE A 456 -15.36 10.38 -10.39
C PHE A 456 -14.45 11.29 -11.21
N GLU A 457 -14.51 11.24 -12.53
CA GLU A 457 -13.82 12.17 -13.43
C GLU A 457 -14.38 13.58 -13.28
N LYS A 458 -15.71 13.75 -13.32
CA LYS A 458 -16.35 15.05 -13.03
C LYS A 458 -15.99 15.56 -11.62
N LEU A 459 -16.04 14.68 -10.62
CA LEU A 459 -15.65 15.01 -9.24
C LEU A 459 -14.18 15.46 -9.17
N PHE A 460 -13.27 14.69 -9.79
CA PHE A 460 -11.84 14.97 -9.81
C PHE A 460 -11.54 16.32 -10.46
N HIS A 461 -12.11 16.60 -11.64
CA HIS A 461 -11.92 17.88 -12.32
C HIS A 461 -12.45 19.05 -11.50
N PHE A 462 -13.59 18.90 -10.82
CA PHE A 462 -14.10 19.94 -9.94
C PHE A 462 -13.18 20.21 -8.75
N VAL A 463 -12.74 19.14 -8.07
CA VAL A 463 -11.97 19.24 -6.83
C VAL A 463 -10.53 19.67 -7.09
N PHE A 464 -9.87 19.10 -8.09
CA PHE A 464 -8.44 19.30 -8.34
C PHE A 464 -8.16 20.27 -9.50
N GLY A 465 -9.12 20.55 -10.37
CA GLY A 465 -9.04 21.50 -11.48
C GLY A 465 -9.19 20.84 -12.85
N GLU A 466 -9.88 21.51 -13.78
CA GLU A 466 -10.27 20.98 -15.10
C GLU A 466 -9.09 20.63 -16.02
N ASN A 467 -7.93 21.26 -15.82
CA ASN A 467 -6.73 20.99 -16.63
C ASN A 467 -5.98 19.72 -16.21
N LYS A 468 -6.36 19.10 -15.09
CA LYS A 468 -5.74 17.86 -14.61
C LYS A 468 -6.43 16.66 -15.23
N LYS A 469 -5.68 15.62 -15.55
CA LYS A 469 -6.23 14.38 -16.11
C LYS A 469 -6.33 13.31 -15.05
N LEU A 470 -7.49 12.65 -14.99
CA LEU A 470 -7.66 11.41 -14.24
C LEU A 470 -7.40 10.23 -15.17
N ALA A 471 -6.48 9.34 -14.79
CA ALA A 471 -6.23 8.13 -15.57
C ALA A 471 -7.48 7.24 -15.66
N LYS A 472 -7.64 6.49 -16.75
CA LYS A 472 -8.73 5.49 -16.90
C LYS A 472 -8.70 4.44 -15.78
N LYS A 473 -7.50 4.05 -15.36
CA LYS A 473 -7.24 3.18 -14.20
C LYS A 473 -6.31 3.93 -13.22
N PRO A 474 -6.85 4.75 -12.30
CA PRO A 474 -6.05 5.52 -11.36
C PRO A 474 -5.25 4.62 -10.42
N ARG A 475 -4.14 5.15 -9.88
CA ARG A 475 -3.35 4.41 -8.88
C ARG A 475 -4.16 4.18 -7.59
N PRO A 476 -3.92 3.10 -6.82
CA PRO A 476 -4.69 2.77 -5.62
C PRO A 476 -4.82 3.91 -4.60
N TRP A 477 -3.78 4.74 -4.44
CA TRP A 477 -3.82 5.89 -3.52
C TRP A 477 -4.81 6.97 -3.98
N ARG A 478 -4.93 7.20 -5.30
CA ARG A 478 -5.88 8.16 -5.89
C ARG A 478 -7.31 7.65 -5.77
N ILE A 479 -7.51 6.35 -6.02
CA ILE A 479 -8.80 5.68 -5.79
C ILE A 479 -9.25 5.87 -4.35
N ASN A 480 -8.39 5.52 -3.38
CA ASN A 480 -8.71 5.68 -1.95
C ASN A 480 -9.08 7.13 -1.60
N LEU A 481 -8.34 8.11 -2.13
CA LEU A 481 -8.61 9.52 -1.89
C LEU A 481 -9.98 9.94 -2.45
N LEU A 482 -10.29 9.60 -3.70
CA LEU A 482 -11.55 9.99 -4.33
C LEU A 482 -12.77 9.35 -3.67
N LEU A 483 -12.68 8.06 -3.33
CA LEU A 483 -13.74 7.36 -2.60
C LEU A 483 -13.96 7.99 -1.22
N GLU A 484 -12.89 8.30 -0.49
CA GLU A 484 -13.00 8.93 0.83
C GLU A 484 -13.56 10.35 0.75
N LEU A 485 -13.12 11.15 -0.22
CA LEU A 485 -13.66 12.49 -0.43
C LEU A 485 -15.16 12.44 -0.79
N ALA A 486 -15.58 11.49 -1.63
CA ALA A 486 -16.98 11.28 -1.95
C ALA A 486 -17.80 10.88 -0.73
N LYS A 487 -17.31 9.95 0.11
CA LYS A 487 -17.95 9.56 1.39
C LYS A 487 -18.08 10.76 2.33
N CYS A 488 -17.00 11.47 2.60
CA CYS A 488 -16.99 12.62 3.51
C CYS A 488 -17.84 13.78 3.00
N GLY A 489 -17.82 14.05 1.69
CA GLY A 489 -18.65 15.07 1.09
C GLY A 489 -20.13 14.70 1.15
N TRP A 490 -20.47 13.44 0.88
CA TRP A 490 -21.84 12.95 0.95
C TRP A 490 -22.43 13.07 2.36
N ILE A 491 -21.70 12.61 3.39
CA ILE A 491 -22.17 12.66 4.79
C ILE A 491 -22.59 14.07 5.22
N LYS A 492 -21.94 15.12 4.71
CA LYS A 492 -22.24 16.52 5.09
C LYS A 492 -23.55 17.07 4.55
N ILE A 493 -24.02 16.54 3.41
CA ILE A 493 -25.22 17.04 2.71
C ILE A 493 -26.34 15.99 2.62
N LYS A 494 -26.07 14.77 3.08
CA LYS A 494 -26.93 13.59 2.92
C LYS A 494 -28.35 13.86 3.39
N ASP A 495 -28.52 14.37 4.60
CA ASP A 495 -29.83 14.49 5.22
C ASP A 495 -30.71 15.48 4.46
N GLN A 496 -30.13 16.62 4.03
CA GLN A 496 -30.84 17.64 3.25
C GLN A 496 -31.22 17.12 1.86
N ILE A 497 -30.33 16.37 1.19
CA ILE A 497 -30.62 15.78 -0.12
C ILE A 497 -31.68 14.69 -0.02
N ILE A 498 -31.58 13.78 0.96
CA ILE A 498 -32.58 12.73 1.17
C ILE A 498 -33.95 13.35 1.49
N GLN A 499 -33.99 14.38 2.33
CA GLN A 499 -35.23 15.10 2.63
C GLN A 499 -35.82 15.76 1.38
N LYS A 500 -35.00 16.41 0.54
CA LYS A 500 -35.47 17.11 -0.66
C LYS A 500 -36.01 16.17 -1.74
N PHE A 501 -35.35 15.03 -1.98
CA PHE A 501 -35.78 14.05 -2.99
C PHE A 501 -36.85 13.08 -2.46
N GLY A 502 -37.00 12.96 -1.14
CA GLY A 502 -37.97 12.07 -0.51
C GLY A 502 -37.90 10.64 -1.05
N ASN A 503 -39.05 10.10 -1.48
CA ASN A 503 -39.16 8.75 -2.00
C ASN A 503 -38.86 8.61 -3.52
N CYS A 504 -38.21 9.62 -4.13
CA CYS A 504 -37.92 9.69 -5.56
C CYS A 504 -37.38 8.37 -6.12
N LYS A 505 -38.03 7.84 -7.17
CA LYS A 505 -37.66 6.57 -7.80
C LYS A 505 -36.89 6.77 -9.12
N ASP A 506 -36.45 7.99 -9.40
CA ASP A 506 -35.66 8.30 -10.58
C ASP A 506 -34.40 7.41 -10.62
N ILE A 507 -34.10 6.89 -11.81
CA ILE A 507 -33.02 5.91 -12.02
C ILE A 507 -31.64 6.50 -11.72
N GLU A 508 -31.38 7.74 -12.13
CA GLU A 508 -30.08 8.38 -11.94
C GLU A 508 -29.92 8.80 -10.48
N TYR A 509 -30.99 9.28 -9.84
CA TYR A 509 -31.02 9.50 -8.40
C TYR A 509 -30.68 8.22 -7.63
N ARG A 510 -31.40 7.12 -7.89
CA ARG A 510 -31.19 5.84 -7.20
C ARG A 510 -29.82 5.24 -7.46
N THR A 511 -29.30 5.40 -8.67
CA THR A 511 -27.92 5.01 -9.00
C THR A 511 -26.90 5.81 -8.18
N THR A 512 -27.11 7.11 -8.02
CA THR A 512 -26.23 7.99 -7.24
C THR A 512 -26.30 7.66 -5.75
N ILE A 513 -27.49 7.40 -5.21
CA ILE A 513 -27.66 7.00 -3.80
C ILE A 513 -27.05 5.62 -3.53
N ASP A 514 -27.21 4.65 -4.43
CA ASP A 514 -26.52 3.35 -4.30
C ASP A 514 -24.99 3.53 -4.28
N LEU A 515 -24.45 4.40 -5.15
CA LEU A 515 -23.02 4.71 -5.15
C LEU A 515 -22.55 5.32 -3.81
N LEU A 516 -23.17 6.42 -3.38
CA LEU A 516 -22.69 7.22 -2.25
C LEU A 516 -23.05 6.64 -0.88
N ASP A 517 -24.22 6.01 -0.74
CA ASP A 517 -24.77 5.57 0.55
C ASP A 517 -24.58 4.07 0.82
N ASN A 518 -24.20 3.29 -0.20
CA ASN A 518 -24.06 1.83 -0.12
C ASN A 518 -22.71 1.31 -0.62
N LEU A 519 -22.33 1.57 -1.87
CA LEU A 519 -21.11 1.02 -2.48
C LEU A 519 -19.84 1.59 -1.86
N ILE A 520 -19.66 2.92 -1.93
CA ILE A 520 -18.44 3.59 -1.47
C ILE A 520 -18.16 3.29 0.02
N PRO A 521 -19.13 3.47 0.94
CA PRO A 521 -18.89 3.21 2.36
C PRO A 521 -18.52 1.75 2.64
N ALA A 522 -19.20 0.78 2.01
CA ALA A 522 -18.95 -0.64 2.24
C ALA A 522 -17.53 -1.06 1.81
N VAL A 523 -17.04 -0.60 0.64
CA VAL A 523 -15.71 -0.96 0.12
C VAL A 523 -14.57 -0.22 0.84
N LEU A 524 -14.87 0.95 1.42
CA LEU A 524 -13.93 1.66 2.29
C LEU A 524 -13.80 0.94 3.64
N ASP A 525 -14.92 0.61 4.27
CA ASP A 525 -14.95 0.19 5.67
C ASP A 525 -14.57 -1.29 5.86
N ILE A 526 -14.82 -2.17 4.87
CA ILE A 526 -14.61 -3.63 4.97
C ILE A 526 -13.25 -4.02 5.55
N TYR A 527 -12.16 -3.41 5.08
CA TYR A 527 -10.82 -3.68 5.58
C TYR A 527 -10.34 -2.60 6.55
N ALA A 528 -10.54 -1.32 6.19
CA ALA A 528 -9.97 -0.21 6.94
C ALA A 528 -10.49 -0.15 8.38
N ILE A 529 -11.74 -0.57 8.59
CA ILE A 529 -12.42 -0.50 9.88
C ILE A 529 -12.85 -1.89 10.34
N LEU A 530 -13.72 -2.58 9.61
CA LEU A 530 -14.39 -3.80 10.10
C LEU A 530 -13.41 -4.94 10.37
N PHE A 531 -12.61 -5.32 9.37
CA PHE A 531 -11.64 -6.40 9.50
C PHE A 531 -10.57 -6.11 10.56
N ARG A 532 -10.00 -4.90 10.51
CA ARG A 532 -8.90 -4.49 11.41
C ARG A 532 -9.32 -4.38 12.87
N SER A 533 -10.51 -3.84 13.14
CA SER A 533 -11.08 -3.78 14.48
C SER A 533 -11.58 -5.13 15.00
N GLY A 534 -11.60 -6.18 14.17
CA GLY A 534 -12.15 -7.48 14.56
C GLY A 534 -13.67 -7.47 14.73
N LEU A 535 -14.39 -6.56 14.06
CA LEU A 535 -15.85 -6.49 14.05
C LEU A 535 -16.42 -7.61 13.18
N PHE A 536 -16.43 -8.83 13.73
CA PHE A 536 -16.63 -10.05 12.97
C PHE A 536 -18.01 -10.16 12.31
N GLU A 537 -19.11 -9.87 13.02
CA GLU A 537 -20.46 -10.02 12.46
C GLU A 537 -20.71 -9.00 11.34
N GLU A 538 -20.30 -7.75 11.54
CA GLU A 538 -20.37 -6.67 10.55
C GLU A 538 -19.47 -6.96 9.34
N TYR A 539 -18.27 -7.52 9.57
CA TYR A 539 -17.37 -7.95 8.51
C TYR A 539 -18.02 -9.03 7.64
N VAL A 540 -18.57 -10.09 8.24
CA VAL A 540 -19.21 -11.20 7.50
C VAL A 540 -20.42 -10.71 6.71
N GLU A 541 -21.24 -9.85 7.32
CA GLU A 541 -22.35 -9.21 6.60
C GLU A 541 -21.86 -8.38 5.40
N THR A 542 -20.79 -7.59 5.60
CA THR A 542 -20.26 -6.71 4.56
C THR A 542 -19.58 -7.51 3.45
N ILE A 543 -18.95 -8.65 3.75
CA ILE A 543 -18.48 -9.60 2.72
C ILE A 543 -19.64 -10.10 1.88
N PHE A 544 -20.76 -10.46 2.51
CA PHE A 544 -21.95 -10.90 1.78
C PHE A 544 -22.56 -9.75 0.96
N ARG A 545 -22.57 -8.52 1.49
CA ARG A 545 -22.97 -7.32 0.75
C ARG A 545 -22.06 -7.05 -0.46
N ILE A 546 -20.74 -7.10 -0.30
CA ILE A 546 -19.77 -6.93 -1.40
C ILE A 546 -19.95 -8.01 -2.46
N TRP A 547 -20.28 -9.24 -2.07
CA TRP A 547 -20.65 -10.27 -3.02
C TRP A 547 -21.88 -9.89 -3.87
N THR A 548 -22.91 -9.26 -3.29
CA THR A 548 -24.05 -8.78 -4.07
C THR A 548 -23.63 -7.77 -5.15
N PHE A 549 -22.61 -6.95 -4.87
CA PHE A 549 -22.04 -6.02 -5.82
C PHE A 549 -21.27 -6.76 -6.93
N ALA A 550 -20.39 -7.70 -6.55
CA ALA A 550 -19.62 -8.50 -7.48
C ALA A 550 -20.51 -9.34 -8.41
N LEU A 551 -21.62 -9.88 -7.89
CA LEU A 551 -22.65 -10.57 -8.67
C LEU A 551 -23.25 -9.65 -9.73
N ARG A 552 -23.67 -8.44 -9.34
CA ARG A 552 -24.20 -7.43 -10.29
C ARG A 552 -23.16 -7.04 -11.34
N TRP A 553 -21.92 -6.81 -10.93
CA TRP A 553 -20.85 -6.37 -11.81
C TRP A 553 -20.31 -7.48 -12.71
N LYS A 554 -20.68 -8.74 -12.43
CA LYS A 554 -20.18 -9.94 -13.11
C LYS A 554 -18.66 -10.08 -13.00
N ARG A 555 -18.09 -9.68 -11.86
CA ARG A 555 -16.66 -9.84 -11.54
C ARG A 555 -16.38 -11.32 -11.30
N LYS A 556 -15.63 -11.99 -12.20
CA LYS A 556 -15.60 -13.47 -12.30
C LYS A 556 -14.97 -14.14 -11.08
N ASN A 557 -14.02 -13.50 -10.42
CA ASN A 557 -13.33 -14.08 -9.27
C ASN A 557 -14.11 -13.81 -7.97
N TYR A 558 -14.59 -12.58 -7.80
CA TYR A 558 -15.26 -12.11 -6.57
C TYR A 558 -16.76 -12.39 -6.51
N ASN A 559 -17.39 -12.87 -7.59
CA ASN A 559 -18.74 -13.46 -7.50
C ASN A 559 -18.71 -14.91 -6.98
N LYS A 560 -17.52 -15.54 -6.87
CA LYS A 560 -17.31 -16.89 -6.31
C LYS A 560 -16.60 -16.87 -4.96
N ALA A 561 -15.42 -16.24 -4.85
CA ALA A 561 -14.56 -16.35 -3.66
C ALA A 561 -15.25 -16.00 -2.31
N PRO A 562 -16.06 -14.92 -2.21
CA PRO A 562 -16.86 -14.65 -1.02
C PRO A 562 -17.85 -15.77 -0.66
N LEU A 563 -18.50 -16.41 -1.64
CA LEU A 563 -19.44 -17.50 -1.40
C LEU A 563 -18.74 -18.73 -0.83
N VAL A 564 -17.54 -19.02 -1.32
CA VAL A 564 -16.70 -20.11 -0.82
C VAL A 564 -16.36 -19.87 0.65
N PHE A 565 -15.91 -18.66 0.99
CA PHE A 565 -15.64 -18.26 2.37
C PHE A 565 -16.88 -18.35 3.27
N LEU A 566 -18.02 -17.83 2.81
CA LEU A 566 -19.28 -17.86 3.56
C LEU A 566 -19.77 -19.30 3.78
N SER A 567 -19.66 -20.18 2.77
CA SER A 567 -20.01 -21.60 2.88
C SER A 567 -19.22 -22.30 3.99
N ASP A 568 -17.89 -22.12 3.99
CA ASP A 568 -17.01 -22.72 4.99
C ASP A 568 -17.29 -22.14 6.38
N LEU A 569 -17.48 -20.83 6.48
CA LEU A 569 -17.80 -20.18 7.74
C LEU A 569 -19.09 -20.71 8.36
N PHE A 570 -20.15 -20.82 7.55
CA PHE A 570 -21.44 -21.34 8.00
C PHE A 570 -21.35 -22.83 8.32
N TYR A 571 -20.59 -23.61 7.54
CA TYR A 571 -20.31 -25.00 7.85
C TYR A 571 -19.71 -25.15 9.25
N TRP A 572 -18.64 -24.40 9.57
CA TRP A 572 -18.01 -24.48 10.89
C TRP A 572 -18.94 -24.01 12.01
N LYS A 573 -19.76 -22.99 11.75
CA LYS A 573 -20.73 -22.48 12.71
C LYS A 573 -21.80 -23.52 13.03
N ASP A 574 -22.45 -24.07 12.00
CA ASP A 574 -23.56 -25.03 12.16
C ASP A 574 -23.12 -26.32 12.86
N HIS A 575 -21.83 -26.68 12.72
CA HIS A 575 -21.24 -27.87 13.30
C HIS A 575 -20.46 -27.61 14.60
N ASN A 576 -20.48 -26.39 15.14
CA ASN A 576 -19.72 -26.00 16.35
C ASN A 576 -18.22 -26.33 16.28
N HIS A 577 -17.62 -26.21 15.09
CA HIS A 577 -16.18 -26.42 14.92
C HIS A 577 -15.39 -25.25 15.56
N PRO A 578 -14.35 -25.50 16.39
CA PRO A 578 -13.64 -24.46 17.15
C PRO A 578 -12.99 -23.38 16.27
N PHE A 579 -12.72 -23.69 15.00
CA PHE A 579 -12.18 -22.74 14.03
C PHE A 579 -13.08 -21.51 13.83
N TYR A 580 -14.41 -21.64 13.92
CA TYR A 580 -15.33 -20.49 13.86
C TYR A 580 -15.02 -19.48 14.96
N ASN A 581 -14.83 -19.94 16.19
CA ASN A 581 -14.53 -19.09 17.35
C ASN A 581 -13.13 -18.44 17.24
N VAL A 582 -12.15 -19.16 16.69
CA VAL A 582 -10.81 -18.61 16.44
C VAL A 582 -10.86 -17.49 15.41
N LEU A 583 -11.57 -17.70 14.31
CA LEU A 583 -11.74 -16.68 13.29
C LEU A 583 -12.52 -15.47 13.84
N GLN A 584 -13.56 -15.70 14.65
CA GLN A 584 -14.31 -14.64 15.31
C GLN A 584 -13.44 -13.81 16.25
N LYS A 585 -12.61 -14.45 17.08
CA LYS A 585 -11.77 -13.78 18.09
C LYS A 585 -10.53 -13.11 17.49
N HIS A 586 -9.97 -13.69 16.42
CA HIS A 586 -8.67 -13.31 15.87
C HIS A 586 -8.75 -12.89 14.39
N LEU A 587 -9.89 -12.35 13.95
CA LEU A 587 -10.16 -11.98 12.56
C LEU A 587 -9.00 -11.21 11.90
N SER A 588 -8.51 -10.14 12.55
CA SER A 588 -7.44 -9.28 12.03
C SER A 588 -6.10 -9.98 11.84
N GLY A 589 -5.92 -11.19 12.41
CA GLY A 589 -4.76 -12.05 12.18
C GLY A 589 -4.74 -12.74 10.81
N PHE A 590 -5.91 -12.95 10.18
CA PHE A 590 -6.06 -13.60 8.87
C PHE A 590 -5.78 -12.62 7.73
N ASN A 591 -4.57 -12.08 7.69
CA ASN A 591 -4.24 -10.90 6.89
C ASN A 591 -3.16 -11.19 5.83
N ASP A 592 -3.47 -10.84 4.59
CA ASP A 592 -2.61 -10.85 3.40
C ASP A 592 -1.66 -9.64 3.32
N TYR A 593 -1.85 -8.61 4.16
CA TYR A 593 -0.92 -7.49 4.30
C TYR A 593 0.54 -7.92 4.55
N PHE A 594 0.76 -9.03 5.24
CA PHE A 594 2.11 -9.46 5.57
C PHE A 594 2.93 -9.88 4.35
N VAL A 595 2.30 -10.55 3.38
CA VAL A 595 3.01 -10.95 2.15
C VAL A 595 3.25 -9.75 1.24
N GLU A 596 2.24 -8.89 1.08
CA GLU A 596 2.33 -7.64 0.31
C GLU A 596 3.41 -6.69 0.83
N ASN A 597 3.45 -6.50 2.15
CA ASN A 597 4.47 -5.65 2.77
C ASN A 597 5.87 -6.30 2.70
N THR A 598 5.95 -7.64 2.69
CA THR A 598 7.22 -8.35 2.44
C THR A 598 7.71 -8.08 1.02
N HIS A 599 6.83 -8.18 0.01
CA HIS A 599 7.18 -7.86 -1.37
C HIS A 599 7.65 -6.41 -1.54
N SER A 600 6.92 -5.46 -0.95
CA SER A 600 7.31 -4.05 -0.97
C SER A 600 8.70 -3.83 -0.39
N LYS A 601 9.00 -4.44 0.76
CA LYS A 601 10.33 -4.40 1.37
C LYS A 601 11.40 -4.98 0.47
N ILE A 602 11.13 -6.10 -0.21
CA ILE A 602 12.08 -6.70 -1.15
C ILE A 602 12.32 -5.74 -2.33
N ARG A 603 11.25 -5.25 -2.99
CA ARG A 603 11.35 -4.29 -4.11
C ARG A 603 12.12 -3.03 -3.73
N ALA A 604 11.90 -2.49 -2.53
CA ALA A 604 12.58 -1.28 -2.05
C ALA A 604 14.07 -1.46 -1.72
N ASN A 605 14.57 -2.70 -1.74
CA ASN A 605 15.94 -3.05 -1.39
C ASN A 605 16.61 -3.95 -2.45
N THR A 606 16.03 -4.04 -3.65
CA THR A 606 16.65 -4.69 -4.82
C THR A 606 16.71 -3.70 -5.99
N SER A 607 17.60 -3.95 -6.95
CA SER A 607 17.67 -3.16 -8.18
C SER A 607 16.86 -3.82 -9.31
N SER A 608 16.43 -3.03 -10.29
CA SER A 608 15.76 -3.50 -11.52
C SER A 608 16.54 -4.58 -12.27
N ASN A 609 17.87 -4.56 -12.16
CA ASN A 609 18.76 -5.48 -12.85
C ASN A 609 19.23 -6.65 -11.95
N ALA A 610 18.66 -6.82 -10.75
CA ALA A 610 19.10 -7.84 -9.81
C ALA A 610 18.87 -9.27 -10.36
N THR A 611 19.86 -10.15 -10.17
CA THR A 611 19.74 -11.60 -10.47
C THR A 611 18.76 -12.26 -9.49
N ALA A 612 18.17 -13.41 -9.86
CA ALA A 612 17.22 -14.09 -8.98
C ALA A 612 17.85 -14.50 -7.64
N ASP A 613 19.07 -15.05 -7.68
CA ASP A 613 19.88 -15.34 -6.50
C ASP A 613 20.13 -14.10 -5.63
N ASN A 614 20.38 -12.94 -6.24
CA ASN A 614 20.55 -11.70 -5.48
C ASN A 614 19.25 -11.25 -4.80
N ILE A 615 18.10 -11.39 -5.45
CA ILE A 615 16.79 -11.06 -4.86
C ILE A 615 16.52 -12.00 -3.68
N ILE A 616 16.72 -13.32 -3.85
CA ILE A 616 16.55 -14.33 -2.80
C ILE A 616 17.44 -14.03 -1.59
N LYS A 617 18.75 -13.81 -1.81
CA LYS A 617 19.68 -13.45 -0.73
C LYS A 617 19.24 -12.20 0.00
N GLN A 618 18.76 -11.21 -0.75
CA GLN A 618 18.32 -9.95 -0.17
C GLN A 618 17.03 -10.10 0.65
N ALA A 619 16.07 -10.89 0.18
CA ALA A 619 14.87 -11.22 0.93
C ALA A 619 15.20 -11.85 2.29
N TYR A 620 16.13 -12.81 2.33
CA TYR A 620 16.57 -13.42 3.58
C TYR A 620 17.28 -12.43 4.51
N VAL A 621 18.11 -11.52 3.99
CA VAL A 621 18.74 -10.47 4.81
C VAL A 621 17.68 -9.58 5.46
N ILE A 622 16.72 -9.09 4.68
CA ILE A 622 15.65 -8.20 5.15
C ILE A 622 14.81 -8.86 6.24
N MET A 623 14.50 -10.15 6.08
CA MET A 623 13.64 -10.88 7.02
C MET A 623 14.38 -11.31 8.30
N ASN A 624 15.71 -11.41 8.28
CA ASN A 624 16.51 -11.79 9.44
C ASN A 624 17.08 -10.59 10.22
N GLN A 625 17.07 -9.39 9.65
CA GLN A 625 17.65 -8.20 10.28
C GLN A 625 16.57 -7.21 10.69
N ASP A 626 16.69 -6.69 11.91
CA ASP A 626 15.94 -5.50 12.31
C ASP A 626 16.49 -4.31 11.51
N PRO A 627 15.68 -3.59 10.71
CA PRO A 627 16.11 -2.46 9.91
C PRO A 627 16.44 -1.22 10.77
N ILE A 628 16.96 -1.38 11.99
CA ILE A 628 17.29 -0.32 12.95
C ILE A 628 18.11 0.77 12.26
N PHE A 629 19.12 0.40 11.47
CA PHE A 629 19.93 1.36 10.72
C PHE A 629 19.07 2.18 9.76
N LYS A 630 18.34 1.52 8.85
CA LYS A 630 17.47 2.16 7.86
C LYS A 630 16.42 3.04 8.55
N ASN A 631 15.73 2.53 9.57
CA ASN A 631 14.71 3.26 10.34
C ASN A 631 15.29 4.45 11.10
N THR A 632 16.54 4.36 11.57
CA THR A 632 17.18 5.46 12.29
C THR A 632 17.56 6.59 11.33
N TYR A 633 18.12 6.27 10.16
CA TYR A 633 18.79 7.25 9.30
C TYR A 633 18.03 7.62 8.01
N CYS A 634 17.05 6.84 7.56
CA CYS A 634 16.22 7.20 6.41
C CYS A 634 15.17 8.25 6.80
N LYS A 635 14.96 9.24 5.94
CA LYS A 635 13.88 10.21 6.10
C LYS A 635 12.54 9.53 5.92
N THR A 636 11.64 9.76 6.86
CA THR A 636 10.25 9.37 6.73
C THR A 636 9.52 10.33 5.77
N ARG A 637 8.54 9.81 5.05
CA ARG A 637 7.63 10.60 4.21
C ARG A 637 6.28 10.66 4.91
N ASN A 638 5.66 11.83 4.86
CA ASN A 638 4.27 11.98 5.29
C ASN A 638 3.37 11.80 4.07
N TYR A 639 2.10 11.47 4.31
CA TYR A 639 1.08 11.52 3.27
C TYR A 639 0.99 12.95 2.68
N PRO A 640 0.71 13.12 1.37
CA PRO A 640 0.74 14.44 0.72
C PRO A 640 -0.26 15.45 1.31
N TYR A 641 -1.35 14.96 1.91
CA TYR A 641 -2.40 15.80 2.48
C TYR A 641 -2.43 15.66 4.01
N ASN A 642 -2.59 16.77 4.71
CA ASN A 642 -2.89 16.77 6.14
C ASN A 642 -4.41 16.82 6.37
N ASN A 643 -4.86 16.65 7.62
CA ASN A 643 -6.29 16.65 7.96
C ASN A 643 -7.01 17.93 7.52
N SER A 644 -6.41 19.12 7.74
CA SER A 644 -7.02 20.38 7.30
C SER A 644 -7.21 20.47 5.78
N THR A 645 -6.26 19.95 5.00
CA THR A 645 -6.38 19.90 3.54
C THR A 645 -7.46 18.90 3.12
N LEU A 646 -7.54 17.74 3.79
CA LEU A 646 -8.59 16.75 3.51
C LEU A 646 -9.98 17.30 3.84
N ASP A 647 -10.13 18.07 4.92
CA ASP A 647 -11.39 18.71 5.29
C ASP A 647 -11.82 19.76 4.26
N PHE A 648 -10.88 20.59 3.80
CA PHE A 648 -11.09 21.53 2.70
C PHE A 648 -11.54 20.81 1.42
N LEU A 649 -10.84 19.75 1.01
CA LEU A 649 -11.20 18.96 -0.17
C LEU A 649 -12.57 18.29 -0.02
N SER A 650 -12.93 17.87 1.20
CA SER A 650 -14.25 17.29 1.49
C SER A 650 -15.36 18.34 1.39
N ASN A 651 -15.13 19.57 1.85
CA ASN A 651 -16.06 20.69 1.65
C ASN A 651 -16.25 20.98 0.16
N LYS A 652 -15.14 21.02 -0.61
CA LYS A 652 -15.20 21.23 -2.06
C LYS A 652 -15.97 20.11 -2.77
N THR A 653 -15.78 18.86 -2.33
CA THR A 653 -16.54 17.71 -2.83
C THR A 653 -18.03 17.82 -2.48
N SER A 654 -18.38 18.35 -1.31
CA SER A 654 -19.77 18.59 -0.91
C SER A 654 -20.45 19.58 -1.88
N ILE A 655 -19.76 20.67 -2.24
CA ILE A 655 -20.25 21.65 -3.22
C ILE A 655 -20.45 20.99 -4.60
N PHE A 656 -19.50 20.17 -5.06
CA PHE A 656 -19.67 19.40 -6.30
C PHE A 656 -20.93 18.53 -6.26
N LEU A 657 -21.12 17.79 -5.17
CA LEU A 657 -22.29 16.91 -5.03
C LEU A 657 -23.59 17.71 -5.02
N LEU A 658 -23.65 18.87 -4.36
CA LEU A 658 -24.82 19.76 -4.39
C LEU A 658 -25.15 20.20 -5.81
N GLN A 659 -24.15 20.64 -6.59
CA GLN A 659 -24.35 21.01 -8.00
C GLN A 659 -24.79 19.82 -8.85
N TYR A 660 -24.21 18.64 -8.62
CA TYR A 660 -24.60 17.42 -9.31
C TYR A 660 -26.04 17.04 -9.00
N PHE A 661 -26.47 17.08 -7.73
CA PHE A 661 -27.85 16.79 -7.33
C PHE A 661 -28.83 17.85 -7.80
N HIS A 662 -28.46 19.13 -7.84
CA HIS A 662 -29.29 20.17 -8.43
C HIS A 662 -29.56 19.91 -9.92
N ASN A 663 -28.51 19.58 -10.68
CA ASN A 663 -28.66 19.20 -12.09
C ASN A 663 -29.49 17.93 -12.26
N LEU A 664 -29.31 16.95 -11.37
CA LEU A 664 -30.11 15.73 -11.35
C LEU A 664 -31.59 16.05 -11.09
N TYR A 665 -31.88 16.94 -10.14
CA TYR A 665 -33.24 17.39 -9.84
C TYR A 665 -33.90 18.04 -11.08
N ASN A 666 -33.17 18.91 -11.79
CA ASN A 666 -33.63 19.52 -13.04
C ASN A 666 -33.79 18.52 -14.20
N ASN A 667 -33.21 17.32 -14.07
CA ASN A 667 -33.23 16.26 -15.06
C ASN A 667 -34.06 15.03 -14.64
N LEU A 668 -34.87 15.14 -13.59
CA LEU A 668 -35.78 14.07 -13.18
C LEU A 668 -36.61 13.58 -14.36
N GLU A 669 -36.75 12.25 -14.45
CA GLU A 669 -37.51 11.55 -15.49
C GLU A 669 -36.93 11.64 -16.92
N LYS A 670 -35.82 12.36 -17.13
CA LYS A 670 -35.11 12.39 -18.43
C LYS A 670 -34.22 11.17 -18.63
N SER A 671 -33.77 10.54 -17.54
CA SER A 671 -32.98 9.31 -17.57
C SER A 671 -33.87 8.10 -17.84
N ALA A 672 -33.61 7.37 -18.93
CA ALA A 672 -34.56 6.37 -19.46
C ALA A 672 -33.86 5.15 -20.10
N PRO A 673 -34.55 3.99 -20.20
CA PRO A 673 -34.04 2.84 -20.92
C PRO A 673 -33.91 3.13 -22.43
N LYS A 674 -32.79 2.71 -23.03
CA LYS A 674 -32.61 2.78 -24.48
C LYS A 674 -33.41 1.64 -25.15
N LEU A 675 -34.53 2.00 -25.80
CA LEU A 675 -35.42 1.04 -26.45
C LEU A 675 -34.82 0.48 -27.74
N ASN A 676 -34.58 -0.84 -27.79
CA ASN A 676 -34.23 -1.53 -29.03
C ASN A 676 -35.49 -1.79 -29.87
N LYS A 677 -35.63 -1.10 -31.00
CA LYS A 677 -36.81 -1.14 -31.90
C LYS A 677 -37.17 -2.56 -32.41
N LYS A 678 -36.27 -3.55 -32.32
CA LYS A 678 -36.44 -4.89 -32.90
C LYS A 678 -37.00 -5.97 -31.93
N ILE A 679 -37.02 -5.76 -30.60
CA ILE A 679 -37.48 -6.80 -29.65
C ILE A 679 -38.28 -6.16 -28.49
N LYS A 680 -39.60 -6.02 -28.67
CA LYS A 680 -40.50 -5.44 -27.64
C LYS A 680 -40.70 -6.30 -26.37
N LYS A 681 -40.13 -7.52 -26.32
CA LYS A 681 -40.35 -8.50 -25.23
C LYS A 681 -39.18 -8.70 -24.26
N GLN A 682 -38.03 -8.03 -24.43
CA GLN A 682 -36.88 -8.18 -23.54
C GLN A 682 -36.67 -6.94 -22.66
N ASN A 683 -36.23 -7.15 -21.41
CA ASN A 683 -35.84 -6.07 -20.51
C ASN A 683 -34.67 -5.27 -21.12
N PRO A 684 -34.69 -3.93 -21.00
CA PRO A 684 -33.62 -3.09 -21.53
C PRO A 684 -32.30 -3.36 -20.81
N LYS A 685 -31.21 -3.41 -21.59
CA LYS A 685 -29.85 -3.68 -21.10
C LYS A 685 -28.98 -2.43 -20.99
N ILE A 686 -29.42 -1.33 -21.62
CA ILE A 686 -28.72 -0.06 -21.70
C ILE A 686 -29.69 1.05 -21.29
N TYR A 687 -29.21 1.99 -20.51
CA TYR A 687 -29.94 3.15 -20.00
C TYR A 687 -29.15 4.42 -20.26
N ILE A 688 -29.84 5.54 -20.40
CA ILE A 688 -29.25 6.86 -20.57
C ILE A 688 -29.36 7.58 -19.23
N LEU A 689 -28.22 8.07 -18.72
CA LEU A 689 -28.16 8.94 -17.54
C LEU A 689 -28.04 10.39 -18.01
N ALA A 690 -29.08 11.19 -17.80
CA ALA A 690 -29.23 12.53 -18.37
C ALA A 690 -28.23 13.54 -17.78
N THR A 691 -27.90 13.44 -16.50
CA THR A 691 -26.98 14.37 -15.83
C THR A 691 -25.51 14.04 -16.14
N LEU A 692 -25.21 12.76 -16.33
CA LEU A 692 -23.89 12.32 -16.80
C LEU A 692 -23.72 12.41 -18.32
N GLU A 693 -24.82 12.47 -19.08
CA GLU A 693 -24.86 12.47 -20.55
C GLU A 693 -24.22 11.20 -21.16
N GLU A 694 -24.44 10.05 -20.52
CA GLU A 694 -23.81 8.78 -20.91
C GLU A 694 -24.80 7.62 -21.04
N GLU A 695 -24.42 6.64 -21.86
CA GLU A 695 -25.09 5.34 -21.94
C GLU A 695 -24.41 4.34 -21.00
N VAL A 696 -25.19 3.71 -20.12
CA VAL A 696 -24.70 2.77 -19.11
C VAL A 696 -25.41 1.44 -19.21
N ASP A 697 -24.72 0.38 -18.84
CA ASP A 697 -25.32 -0.95 -18.71
C ASP A 697 -25.82 -1.22 -17.28
N LEU A 698 -26.40 -2.40 -17.08
CA LEU A 698 -26.97 -2.82 -15.80
C LEU A 698 -25.96 -2.89 -14.64
N ARG A 699 -24.65 -2.96 -14.91
CA ARG A 699 -23.61 -2.99 -13.86
C ARG A 699 -23.56 -1.66 -13.09
N ARG A 700 -23.94 -0.56 -13.76
CA ARG A 700 -23.98 0.78 -13.18
C ARG A 700 -25.19 1.02 -12.30
N LEU A 701 -26.29 0.32 -12.56
CA LEU A 701 -27.59 0.57 -11.93
C LEU A 701 -27.76 -0.20 -10.61
N PRO A 702 -28.67 0.23 -9.72
CA PRO A 702 -29.04 -0.53 -8.53
C PRO A 702 -29.46 -1.97 -8.84
N THR A 703 -29.27 -2.91 -7.90
CA THR A 703 -29.47 -4.35 -8.15
C THR A 703 -30.86 -4.70 -8.69
N GLY A 704 -31.92 -3.95 -8.33
CA GLY A 704 -33.27 -4.18 -8.83
C GLY A 704 -33.37 -4.25 -10.35
N TYR A 705 -32.57 -3.44 -11.06
CA TYR A 705 -32.54 -3.41 -12.52
C TYR A 705 -31.92 -4.65 -13.17
N SER A 706 -31.16 -5.44 -12.40
CA SER A 706 -30.60 -6.73 -12.84
C SER A 706 -31.55 -7.92 -12.59
N THR A 707 -32.66 -7.71 -11.88
CA THR A 707 -33.63 -8.77 -11.59
C THR A 707 -34.53 -9.06 -12.80
N SER A 708 -35.33 -10.12 -12.72
CA SER A 708 -36.34 -10.44 -13.75
C SER A 708 -37.42 -9.36 -13.87
N TYR A 709 -37.63 -8.56 -12.83
CA TYR A 709 -38.63 -7.49 -12.77
C TYR A 709 -37.93 -6.17 -12.41
N PRO A 710 -37.46 -5.38 -13.39
CA PRO A 710 -36.80 -4.11 -13.10
C PRO A 710 -37.77 -3.10 -12.44
N PRO A 711 -37.27 -2.18 -11.59
CA PRO A 711 -38.08 -1.14 -10.98
C PRO A 711 -38.81 -0.27 -12.01
N LYS A 712 -40.08 0.03 -11.76
CA LYS A 712 -40.88 0.91 -12.63
C LYS A 712 -41.15 2.27 -11.98
N GLN A 713 -40.90 3.35 -12.70
CA GLN A 713 -41.16 4.71 -12.22
C GLN A 713 -42.64 4.93 -11.89
N GLY A 714 -42.92 5.66 -10.81
CA GLY A 714 -44.27 6.04 -10.37
C GLY A 714 -45.18 4.91 -9.86
N LEU A 715 -44.73 3.64 -9.87
CA LEU A 715 -45.55 2.48 -9.52
C LEU A 715 -44.98 1.67 -8.35
N CYS A 716 -45.87 1.06 -7.58
CA CYS A 716 -45.50 0.01 -6.64
C CYS A 716 -45.06 -1.24 -7.40
N ASP A 717 -43.87 -1.76 -7.08
CA ASP A 717 -43.32 -2.95 -7.75
C ASP A 717 -43.99 -4.26 -7.32
N ARG A 718 -44.86 -4.24 -6.30
CA ARG A 718 -45.68 -5.40 -5.92
C ARG A 718 -47.08 -5.35 -6.54
N CYS A 719 -47.94 -4.42 -6.10
CA CYS A 719 -49.35 -4.37 -6.53
C CYS A 719 -49.55 -3.72 -7.91
N LYS A 720 -48.49 -3.10 -8.48
CA LYS A 720 -48.49 -2.42 -9.79
C LYS A 720 -49.40 -1.20 -9.87
N LEU A 721 -49.97 -0.76 -8.75
CA LEU A 721 -50.75 0.47 -8.66
C LEU A 721 -49.83 1.69 -8.51
N PRO A 722 -50.27 2.86 -8.98
CA PRO A 722 -49.53 4.11 -8.80
C PRO A 722 -49.42 4.50 -7.33
N PHE A 723 -48.41 5.31 -7.01
CA PHE A 723 -48.32 5.98 -5.73
C PHE A 723 -49.32 7.15 -5.73
N VAL A 724 -50.45 6.97 -5.02
CA VAL A 724 -51.58 7.92 -5.08
C VAL A 724 -51.37 9.14 -4.16
N ASN A 725 -50.47 9.04 -3.17
CA ASN A 725 -49.99 10.12 -2.30
C ASN A 725 -48.54 9.80 -1.87
N GLU A 726 -47.65 10.79 -1.74
CA GLU A 726 -46.21 10.61 -1.44
C GLU A 726 -45.95 9.90 -0.09
N ASP A 727 -46.86 10.06 0.88
CA ASP A 727 -46.71 9.63 2.28
C ASP A 727 -46.85 8.11 2.53
N GLY A 728 -47.26 7.34 1.51
CA GLY A 728 -47.55 5.91 1.65
C GLY A 728 -46.59 4.98 0.91
N SER A 729 -45.47 5.50 0.39
CA SER A 729 -44.52 4.75 -0.45
C SER A 729 -43.11 4.74 0.15
N ILE A 730 -42.37 3.66 -0.07
CA ILE A 730 -40.98 3.51 0.38
C ILE A 730 -40.17 2.97 -0.79
N THR A 731 -39.08 3.65 -1.13
CA THR A 731 -38.13 3.20 -2.16
C THR A 731 -36.79 2.83 -1.52
N PHE A 732 -36.35 1.61 -1.77
CA PHE A 732 -35.14 1.04 -1.16
C PHE A 732 -33.88 1.20 -2.02
N ILE A 733 -32.72 0.82 -1.48
CA ILE A 733 -31.41 1.10 -2.09
C ILE A 733 -31.22 0.45 -3.47
N TYR A 734 -31.85 -0.72 -3.67
CA TYR A 734 -31.82 -1.47 -4.92
C TYR A 734 -32.79 -0.93 -5.98
N GLY A 735 -33.50 0.17 -5.71
CA GLY A 735 -34.32 0.92 -6.66
C GLY A 735 -35.81 0.57 -6.68
N HIS A 736 -36.24 -0.54 -6.07
CA HIS A 736 -37.68 -0.84 -6.01
C HIS A 736 -38.41 0.03 -5.00
N GLY A 737 -39.65 0.38 -5.37
CA GLY A 737 -40.58 1.14 -4.56
C GLY A 737 -41.83 0.32 -4.24
N TYR A 738 -42.31 0.42 -2.99
CA TYR A 738 -43.48 -0.29 -2.51
C TYR A 738 -44.43 0.67 -1.79
N HIS A 739 -45.74 0.40 -1.82
CA HIS A 739 -46.60 0.96 -0.77
C HIS A 739 -46.18 0.39 0.58
N THR A 740 -46.36 1.14 1.67
CA THR A 740 -45.99 0.69 3.02
C THR A 740 -46.59 -0.67 3.37
N GLY A 741 -47.86 -0.92 3.03
CA GLY A 741 -48.51 -2.22 3.22
C GLY A 741 -48.13 -3.30 2.19
N CYS A 742 -47.42 -2.94 1.12
CA CYS A 742 -46.95 -3.87 0.09
C CYS A 742 -45.55 -4.41 0.37
N TYR A 743 -44.78 -3.84 1.29
CA TYR A 743 -43.46 -4.35 1.65
C TYR A 743 -43.53 -5.32 2.83
N ASN A 744 -43.19 -6.59 2.61
CA ASN A 744 -43.23 -7.63 3.66
C ASN A 744 -41.85 -7.83 4.32
N GLY A 745 -41.07 -6.77 4.50
CA GLY A 745 -39.74 -6.84 5.13
C GLY A 745 -38.61 -7.33 4.21
N LYS A 746 -38.91 -7.67 2.95
CA LYS A 746 -37.89 -7.99 1.93
C LYS A 746 -38.31 -7.70 0.50
N CYS A 747 -37.33 -7.52 -0.37
CA CYS A 747 -37.49 -7.61 -1.82
C CYS A 747 -37.49 -9.06 -2.33
N THR A 748 -38.65 -9.56 -2.77
CA THR A 748 -38.72 -10.90 -3.38
C THR A 748 -37.93 -11.01 -4.68
N TYR A 749 -37.85 -9.95 -5.49
CA TYR A 749 -37.15 -10.00 -6.78
C TYR A 749 -35.63 -10.03 -6.63
N CYS A 750 -35.08 -9.23 -5.70
CA CYS A 750 -33.65 -9.25 -5.39
C CYS A 750 -33.26 -10.54 -4.68
N GLU A 751 -34.09 -11.04 -3.76
CA GLU A 751 -33.85 -12.34 -3.12
C GLU A 751 -33.74 -13.47 -4.16
N GLU A 752 -34.67 -13.57 -5.10
CA GLU A 752 -34.61 -14.58 -6.17
C GLU A 752 -33.39 -14.40 -7.08
N TYR A 753 -33.01 -13.16 -7.37
CA TYR A 753 -31.77 -12.86 -8.10
C TYR A 753 -30.52 -13.35 -7.35
N TYR A 754 -30.43 -13.09 -6.05
CA TYR A 754 -29.33 -13.54 -5.21
C TYR A 754 -29.30 -15.06 -5.07
N LYS A 755 -30.44 -15.72 -4.82
CA LYS A 755 -30.54 -17.18 -4.78
C LYS A 755 -29.98 -17.80 -6.06
N ARG A 756 -30.45 -17.34 -7.21
CA ARG A 756 -29.95 -17.82 -8.51
C ARG A 756 -28.45 -17.58 -8.65
N GLY A 757 -27.99 -16.38 -8.31
CA GLY A 757 -26.56 -16.05 -8.31
C GLY A 757 -25.72 -16.96 -7.40
N ILE A 758 -26.23 -17.37 -6.24
CA ILE A 758 -25.54 -18.32 -5.34
C ILE A 758 -25.42 -19.67 -6.04
N PHE A 759 -26.53 -20.24 -6.51
CA PHE A 759 -26.51 -21.55 -7.17
C PHE A 759 -25.62 -21.56 -8.42
N ASP A 760 -25.76 -20.57 -9.30
CA ASP A 760 -25.00 -20.49 -10.56
C ASP A 760 -23.49 -20.36 -10.30
N ASN A 761 -23.08 -19.49 -9.36
CA ASN A 761 -21.67 -19.27 -9.08
C ASN A 761 -21.02 -20.41 -8.29
N VAL A 762 -21.76 -21.05 -7.37
CA VAL A 762 -21.27 -22.24 -6.65
C VAL A 762 -21.12 -23.42 -7.62
N ASP A 763 -22.11 -23.67 -8.49
CA ASP A 763 -22.02 -24.71 -9.51
C ASP A 763 -20.86 -24.45 -10.48
N SER A 764 -20.69 -23.21 -10.94
CA SER A 764 -19.53 -22.81 -11.77
C SER A 764 -18.20 -23.05 -11.06
N PHE A 765 -18.11 -22.73 -9.76
CA PHE A 765 -16.91 -22.95 -8.96
C PHE A 765 -16.59 -24.44 -8.80
N LEU A 766 -17.59 -25.27 -8.46
CA LEU A 766 -17.43 -26.72 -8.31
C LEU A 766 -17.01 -27.38 -9.63
N LYS A 767 -17.64 -27.00 -10.75
CA LYS A 767 -17.23 -27.47 -12.09
C LYS A 767 -15.77 -27.12 -12.40
N ARG A 768 -15.32 -25.91 -12.02
CA ARG A 768 -13.93 -25.48 -12.21
C ARG A 768 -12.94 -26.28 -11.35
N ILE A 769 -13.34 -26.70 -10.14
CA ILE A 769 -12.57 -27.60 -9.27
C ILE A 769 -12.50 -29.03 -9.84
N GLU A 770 -13.64 -29.61 -10.21
CA GLU A 770 -13.72 -31.02 -10.61
C GLU A 770 -13.19 -31.28 -12.01
N LYS A 771 -13.48 -30.39 -12.97
CA LYS A 771 -13.28 -30.62 -14.41
C LYS A 771 -12.60 -29.46 -15.15
N GLY A 772 -12.33 -28.35 -14.46
CA GLY A 772 -11.69 -27.19 -15.08
C GLY A 772 -10.22 -27.42 -15.44
N ALA A 773 -9.59 -26.47 -16.11
CA ALA A 773 -8.16 -26.50 -16.43
C ALA A 773 -7.24 -26.53 -15.19
N ASP A 774 -6.01 -27.00 -15.34
CA ASP A 774 -5.01 -26.99 -14.25
C ASP A 774 -4.14 -25.73 -14.25
N THR A 775 -4.40 -24.83 -15.19
CA THR A 775 -3.72 -23.54 -15.39
C THR A 775 -4.73 -22.41 -15.39
N LEU A 776 -4.24 -21.17 -15.29
CA LEU A 776 -5.03 -19.96 -15.52
C LEU A 776 -5.67 -19.97 -16.92
N THR A 777 -6.91 -19.51 -16.97
CA THR A 777 -7.72 -19.37 -18.19
C THR A 777 -8.29 -17.96 -18.28
N GLN A 778 -8.90 -17.60 -19.42
CA GLN A 778 -9.62 -16.33 -19.56
C GLN A 778 -10.83 -16.20 -18.60
N GLU A 779 -11.29 -17.30 -18.01
CA GLU A 779 -12.32 -17.26 -16.96
C GLU A 779 -11.77 -16.81 -15.60
N ASP A 780 -10.46 -16.97 -15.40
CA ASP A 780 -9.73 -16.58 -14.18
C ASP A 780 -9.17 -15.15 -14.28
N LEU A 781 -9.11 -14.61 -15.49
CA LEU A 781 -8.73 -13.23 -15.78
C LEU A 781 -9.99 -12.37 -15.94
N ASP A 782 -10.02 -11.25 -15.24
CA ASP A 782 -11.00 -10.21 -15.49
C ASP A 782 -10.53 -9.35 -16.67
N ASP A 783 -11.49 -8.80 -17.45
CA ASP A 783 -11.20 -8.03 -18.65
C ASP A 783 -10.57 -6.67 -18.27
N GLU A 784 -9.26 -6.64 -18.06
CA GLU A 784 -8.51 -5.40 -17.83
C GLU A 784 -8.20 -4.75 -19.18
N GLY A 785 -8.80 -3.58 -19.43
CA GLY A 785 -8.43 -2.73 -20.55
C GLY A 785 -6.97 -2.30 -20.40
N ASN A 786 -6.13 -2.71 -21.35
CA ASN A 786 -4.69 -2.45 -21.40
C ASN A 786 -4.35 -0.99 -21.78
N ASP A 787 -4.80 -0.01 -21.00
CA ASP A 787 -4.36 1.38 -21.14
C ASP A 787 -3.93 1.92 -19.77
N ILE A 788 -2.66 1.69 -19.38
CA ILE A 788 -2.04 2.40 -18.27
C ILE A 788 -1.57 3.75 -18.82
N GLU A 789 -2.43 4.77 -18.78
CA GLU A 789 -1.95 6.15 -18.84
C GLU A 789 -1.24 6.46 -17.51
N GLU A 790 0.07 6.66 -17.55
CA GLU A 790 0.88 6.96 -16.38
C GLU A 790 0.50 8.33 -15.81
N GLU A 791 -0.09 8.34 -14.61
CA GLU A 791 -0.27 9.55 -13.81
C GLU A 791 1.11 9.97 -13.26
N GLU A 792 1.64 11.12 -13.69
CA GLU A 792 2.85 11.70 -13.09
C GLU A 792 2.54 12.08 -11.63
N GLU A 793 3.36 11.61 -10.68
CA GLU A 793 3.33 12.05 -9.27
C GLU A 793 3.75 13.54 -9.18
N GLN A 794 2.86 14.44 -9.58
CA GLN A 794 2.97 15.85 -9.26
C GLN A 794 2.15 16.09 -7.99
N THR A 795 2.82 16.45 -6.89
CA THR A 795 2.15 17.02 -5.73
C THR A 795 1.41 18.26 -6.18
N GLU A 796 0.09 18.16 -6.21
CA GLU A 796 -0.78 19.26 -6.59
C GLU A 796 -0.74 20.33 -5.49
N GLU A 797 -0.20 21.51 -5.79
CA GLU A 797 -0.31 22.65 -4.88
C GLU A 797 -1.80 23.02 -4.77
N ILE A 798 -2.35 22.88 -3.56
CA ILE A 798 -3.75 23.25 -3.25
C ILE A 798 -3.73 24.64 -2.60
N GLU A 799 -4.23 25.65 -3.31
CA GLU A 799 -4.56 26.93 -2.71
C GLU A 799 -5.86 26.78 -1.89
N MET A 800 -5.75 26.84 -0.56
CA MET A 800 -6.90 26.80 0.33
C MET A 800 -7.55 28.18 0.41
N GLN A 801 -8.80 28.26 -0.03
CA GLN A 801 -9.69 29.41 0.19
C GLN A 801 -10.74 29.02 1.23
N ASP A 802 -11.28 29.97 1.99
CA ASP A 802 -12.41 29.67 2.87
C ASP A 802 -13.67 29.48 2.03
N ILE A 803 -14.15 28.24 1.97
CA ILE A 803 -15.35 27.83 1.21
C ILE A 803 -16.48 27.38 2.14
N SER A 804 -16.30 27.50 3.46
CA SER A 804 -17.27 27.02 4.46
C SER A 804 -18.58 27.79 4.36
N ASN A 805 -18.50 29.13 4.32
CA ASN A 805 -19.67 29.99 4.10
C ASN A 805 -20.38 29.69 2.77
N ARG A 806 -19.61 29.41 1.71
CA ARG A 806 -20.19 29.05 0.41
C ARG A 806 -20.96 27.73 0.49
N LEU A 807 -20.41 26.73 1.19
CA LEU A 807 -21.09 25.45 1.40
C LEU A 807 -22.40 25.63 2.16
N GLU A 808 -22.41 26.42 3.24
CA GLU A 808 -23.63 26.71 4.01
C GLU A 808 -24.70 27.39 3.14
N ILE A 809 -24.29 28.37 2.31
CA ILE A 809 -25.19 29.04 1.36
C ILE A 809 -25.77 28.03 0.37
N GLU A 810 -24.94 27.18 -0.24
CA GLU A 810 -25.41 26.18 -1.23
C GLU A 810 -26.34 25.14 -0.58
N ILE A 811 -26.10 24.75 0.68
CA ILE A 811 -27.02 23.89 1.44
C ILE A 811 -28.37 24.59 1.67
N SER A 812 -28.36 25.87 2.05
CA SER A 812 -29.61 26.62 2.25
C SER A 812 -30.43 26.78 0.96
N GLN A 813 -29.77 26.75 -0.20
CA GLN A 813 -30.44 26.84 -1.50
C GLN A 813 -31.20 25.56 -1.90
N ILE A 814 -31.00 24.43 -1.22
CA ILE A 814 -31.74 23.18 -1.50
C ILE A 814 -33.25 23.37 -1.35
N GLU A 815 -33.70 24.24 -0.44
CA GLU A 815 -35.12 24.55 -0.28
C GLU A 815 -35.76 25.06 -1.60
N ASN A 816 -34.96 25.73 -2.43
CA ASN A 816 -35.40 26.34 -3.69
C ASN A 816 -35.39 25.40 -4.90
N TRP A 817 -34.99 24.13 -4.78
CA TRP A 817 -34.95 23.22 -5.94
C TRP A 817 -36.34 22.83 -6.43
#